data_AF-A0A7Y2DA97-F1
#
_entry.id   AF-A0A7Y2DA97-F1
#
_cell.length_a   1.000
_cell.length_b   1.000
_cell.length_c   1.000
_cell.angle_alpha   90.00
_cell.angle_beta   90.00
_cell.angle_gamma   90.00
#
_symmetry.space_group_name_H-M   'P 1'
#
loop_
_entity.id
_entity.type
_entity.pdbx_description
1 polymer ?
#
loop_
_entity_poly.entity_id
_entity_poly.type
_entity_poly.pdbx_seq_one_letter_code
_entity_poly.pdbx_strand_id
1 'polypeptide(L)'
;MTGPTLAEPDPTWLAQAWLRVDPNPNTRQEVAELLSHGGAALTEAFTARLAFGTAGIRAPLGAGPGRMNRVLVRLVASALGTRLQEMIDRPHVVVGYDARHRSDAFAHDTARVLAGRGIQVSLIDQPRPTPLLAFSVRHLRADAGVMVTASHNPRTDNGYKVYWHEGEPLRSPIDAEIAALVNAAPLVGEDELVALDHSNITEVDHQMVEAYLGSVTALLHGGGGRSARVAYTPLHGVGAGLMTHALQAGGFPPPAIVDTEADPDPNFPGMAFPNPEEPGVLDGLFALAAKTEADVALANDPDADRLAVAVPADGAWRLLSGDEVGIVLADHLLRQLPLGDAGLLVNTIVSSRLLEVMAAEHGATFERTLVGFKHIMAAQHHHPEAPFVLGYEEALGYCVGNLVRDKDGIGAALVIAELVSDLADAGESILDRLDHIHHRFGVHVSGQRTVRYGDEAAVSPAQAVDALRAAPIDTLADEVVTSVTDLAQADNPTNALIFNLDHARLTARPSGTEAKLKIYGETWAEPPTDDPGQLTRDRTASRQRLNRLLDALGGLLSDPERRQTATATAAGPGDHDAADRAQALFGEPLSDRADSPLSRAAALRLIVRCIDLTTLAGDDTPGRVRSLCAQARRPDSADPTVGPTAAVCVYPNLVGLVAELCQGTRVNAASVAGAFPSGLSPASVRIVDVHEAIAAGADEVDVVLNRSAFLAGDTEQAQAELHEYRRAARSKLLKVILEVDELGAPAAIRKAAGLAIEAGADFIKTSTGKSSGGATPESVLAMAEAIAAHTAAGGEPVGLKISGGVRTADEALGYLSIVHATLGAAWLTPSRLRFGASSLLGAVVGDLAATEADPSHR
;
A
#
# COMPACT_ATOMS: atom_id res chain seq x y z
N MET A 1 48.56 -3.96 -22.06
CA MET A 1 47.21 -4.13 -22.65
C MET A 1 46.24 -3.93 -21.50
N THR A 2 45.38 -2.93 -21.58
CA THR A 2 44.32 -2.71 -20.58
C THR A 2 43.44 -3.97 -20.55
N GLY A 3 43.11 -4.46 -19.36
CA GLY A 3 42.29 -5.68 -19.18
C GLY A 3 40.90 -5.55 -19.81
N PRO A 4 40.11 -6.64 -19.87
CA PRO A 4 38.73 -6.59 -20.38
C PRO A 4 37.89 -5.58 -19.59
N THR A 5 37.09 -4.76 -20.27
CA THR A 5 36.23 -3.72 -19.65
C THR A 5 34.78 -3.92 -20.09
N LEU A 6 33.82 -3.30 -19.38
CA LEU A 6 32.42 -3.26 -19.81
C LEU A 6 32.19 -2.43 -21.08
N ALA A 7 33.16 -1.65 -21.54
CA ALA A 7 33.07 -0.92 -22.80
C ALA A 7 33.29 -1.80 -24.04
N GLU A 8 33.59 -3.10 -23.88
CA GLU A 8 33.74 -4.03 -24.99
C GLU A 8 32.40 -4.18 -25.77
N PRO A 9 32.37 -3.87 -27.08
CA PRO A 9 31.17 -4.01 -27.89
C PRO A 9 30.77 -5.45 -28.23
N ASP A 10 31.69 -6.43 -28.18
CA ASP A 10 31.36 -7.85 -28.42
C ASP A 10 30.89 -8.54 -27.12
N PRO A 11 29.57 -8.82 -26.97
CA PRO A 11 29.04 -9.48 -25.77
C PRO A 11 29.59 -10.91 -25.58
N THR A 12 29.96 -11.60 -26.66
CA THR A 12 30.53 -12.96 -26.57
C THR A 12 31.93 -12.90 -25.98
N TRP A 13 32.75 -11.97 -26.45
CA TRP A 13 34.09 -11.76 -25.90
C TRP A 13 34.02 -11.35 -24.43
N LEU A 14 33.12 -10.41 -24.09
CA LEU A 14 32.96 -9.95 -22.72
C LEU A 14 32.50 -11.10 -21.80
N ALA A 15 31.58 -11.94 -22.25
CA ALA A 15 31.14 -13.12 -21.50
C ALA A 15 32.27 -14.14 -21.27
N GLN A 16 33.11 -14.38 -22.28
CA GLN A 16 34.29 -15.23 -22.12
C GLN A 16 35.31 -14.63 -21.14
N ALA A 17 35.49 -13.31 -21.16
CA ALA A 17 36.35 -12.61 -20.20
C ALA A 17 35.79 -12.66 -18.78
N TRP A 18 34.49 -12.44 -18.63
CA TRP A 18 33.76 -12.55 -17.37
C TRP A 18 33.90 -13.94 -16.77
N LEU A 19 33.71 -14.99 -17.57
CA LEU A 19 33.84 -16.38 -17.14
C LEU A 19 35.24 -16.70 -16.59
N ARG A 20 36.30 -16.00 -17.02
CA ARG A 20 37.66 -16.23 -16.49
C ARG A 20 37.83 -15.67 -15.08
N VAL A 21 37.19 -14.54 -14.76
CA VAL A 21 37.35 -13.84 -13.48
C VAL A 21 36.27 -14.17 -12.46
N ASP A 22 35.13 -14.71 -12.89
CA ASP A 22 34.01 -15.01 -12.01
C ASP A 22 34.37 -16.13 -11.01
N PRO A 23 34.41 -15.84 -9.69
CA PRO A 23 34.78 -16.82 -8.69
C PRO A 23 33.62 -17.73 -8.25
N ASN A 24 32.37 -17.45 -8.67
CA ASN A 24 31.19 -18.15 -8.18
C ASN A 24 30.77 -19.27 -9.16
N PRO A 25 30.79 -20.55 -8.76
CA PRO A 25 30.43 -21.67 -9.63
C PRO A 25 29.04 -21.55 -10.28
N ASN A 26 28.05 -20.98 -9.58
CA ASN A 26 26.68 -20.88 -10.10
C ASN A 26 26.59 -19.87 -11.24
N THR A 27 27.09 -18.66 -11.04
CA THR A 27 27.08 -17.62 -12.10
C THR A 27 28.03 -17.96 -13.24
N ARG A 28 29.15 -18.66 -12.96
CA ARG A 28 29.99 -19.24 -14.02
C ARG A 28 29.22 -20.22 -14.90
N GLN A 29 28.40 -21.09 -14.30
CA GLN A 29 27.58 -22.03 -15.05
C GLN A 29 26.55 -21.29 -15.90
N GLU A 30 25.84 -20.30 -15.34
CA GLU A 30 24.90 -19.45 -16.09
C GLU A 30 25.59 -18.76 -17.29
N VAL A 31 26.79 -18.20 -17.11
CA VAL A 31 27.55 -17.59 -18.22
C VAL A 31 27.95 -18.64 -19.27
N ALA A 32 28.36 -19.85 -18.85
CA ALA A 32 28.70 -20.92 -19.79
C ALA A 32 27.49 -21.39 -20.60
N GLU A 33 26.31 -21.45 -19.98
CA GLU A 33 25.05 -21.77 -20.65
C GLU A 33 24.69 -20.66 -21.66
N LEU A 34 24.78 -19.38 -21.27
CA LEU A 34 24.56 -18.25 -22.18
C LEU A 34 25.52 -18.28 -23.38
N LEU A 35 26.80 -18.60 -23.15
CA LEU A 35 27.79 -18.76 -24.23
C LEU A 35 27.48 -19.93 -25.16
N SER A 36 26.97 -21.04 -24.65
CA SER A 36 26.61 -22.20 -25.47
C SER A 36 25.39 -21.98 -26.36
N HIS A 37 24.40 -21.20 -25.88
CA HIS A 37 23.18 -20.90 -26.63
C HIS A 37 23.35 -19.69 -27.55
N GLY A 38 24.18 -18.72 -27.17
CA GLY A 38 24.43 -17.50 -27.93
C GLY A 38 23.18 -16.62 -28.11
N GLY A 39 23.19 -15.78 -29.15
CA GLY A 39 22.01 -15.04 -29.60
C GLY A 39 21.58 -13.89 -28.69
N ALA A 40 20.28 -13.60 -28.69
CA ALA A 40 19.69 -12.43 -28.03
C ALA A 40 19.87 -12.45 -26.51
N ALA A 41 19.68 -13.60 -25.85
CA ALA A 41 19.82 -13.72 -24.39
C ALA A 41 21.24 -13.41 -23.89
N LEU A 42 22.27 -13.88 -24.59
CA LEU A 42 23.67 -13.53 -24.30
C LEU A 42 23.92 -12.03 -24.48
N THR A 43 23.40 -11.48 -25.59
CA THR A 43 23.54 -10.05 -25.90
C THR A 43 22.88 -9.20 -24.82
N GLU A 44 21.64 -9.50 -24.44
CA GLU A 44 20.89 -8.81 -23.40
C GLU A 44 21.65 -8.86 -22.05
N ALA A 45 22.06 -10.05 -21.62
CA ALA A 45 22.75 -10.24 -20.34
C ALA A 45 24.06 -9.45 -20.24
N PHE A 46 24.80 -9.30 -21.35
CA PHE A 46 26.12 -8.63 -21.37
C PHE A 46 26.10 -7.19 -21.89
N THR A 47 24.96 -6.68 -22.36
CA THR A 47 24.75 -5.26 -22.69
C THR A 47 24.03 -4.49 -21.59
N ALA A 48 23.27 -5.16 -20.73
CA ALA A 48 22.64 -4.56 -19.56
C ALA A 48 23.67 -3.92 -18.60
N ARG A 49 23.31 -2.77 -18.01
CA ARG A 49 24.13 -2.05 -17.02
C ARG A 49 23.24 -1.66 -15.84
N LEU A 50 23.75 -1.81 -14.61
CA LEU A 50 23.10 -1.25 -13.43
C LEU A 50 23.43 0.23 -13.31
N ALA A 51 22.42 1.02 -12.95
CA ALA A 51 22.55 2.44 -12.64
C ALA A 51 22.46 2.66 -11.12
N PHE A 52 23.18 3.65 -10.61
CA PHE A 52 22.99 4.10 -9.23
C PHE A 52 21.63 4.77 -9.08
N GLY A 53 20.77 4.18 -8.25
CA GLY A 53 19.46 4.72 -7.89
C GLY A 53 19.55 5.74 -6.74
N THR A 54 18.52 5.80 -5.90
CA THR A 54 18.45 6.75 -4.79
C THR A 54 19.51 6.54 -3.72
N ALA A 55 19.98 5.30 -3.52
CA ALA A 55 20.93 4.98 -2.45
C ALA A 55 22.05 4.01 -2.88
N GLY A 56 22.12 3.60 -4.15
CA GLY A 56 23.05 2.55 -4.60
C GLY A 56 22.58 1.79 -5.85
N ILE A 57 23.25 0.69 -6.18
CA ILE A 57 22.81 -0.27 -7.20
C ILE A 57 22.01 -1.41 -6.56
N ARG A 58 20.97 -1.91 -7.22
CA ARG A 58 20.17 -3.07 -6.78
C ARG A 58 19.74 -3.90 -7.97
N ALA A 59 19.82 -5.21 -7.84
CA ALA A 59 19.30 -6.15 -8.83
C ALA A 59 19.17 -7.55 -8.23
N PRO A 60 18.39 -8.45 -8.87
CA PRO A 60 18.46 -9.87 -8.60
C PRO A 60 19.89 -10.40 -8.72
N LEU A 61 20.22 -11.40 -7.90
CA LEU A 61 21.44 -12.19 -8.02
C LEU A 61 21.44 -12.92 -9.38
N GLY A 62 22.60 -12.98 -10.04
CA GLY A 62 22.75 -13.71 -11.29
C GLY A 62 23.97 -13.30 -12.11
N ALA A 63 24.16 -13.97 -13.24
CA ALA A 63 25.26 -13.71 -14.18
C ALA A 63 25.15 -12.37 -14.93
N GLY A 64 26.31 -11.82 -15.28
CA GLY A 64 26.47 -10.67 -16.17
C GLY A 64 26.42 -9.29 -15.48
N PRO A 65 26.71 -8.21 -16.23
CA PRO A 65 26.79 -6.84 -15.72
C PRO A 65 25.45 -6.22 -15.30
N GLY A 66 24.31 -6.80 -15.68
CA GLY A 66 22.96 -6.36 -15.29
C GLY A 66 22.41 -7.01 -14.03
N ARG A 67 23.22 -7.77 -13.28
CA ARG A 67 22.80 -8.54 -12.10
C ARG A 67 23.80 -8.36 -10.95
N MET A 68 23.35 -8.58 -9.72
CA MET A 68 24.25 -8.58 -8.56
C MET A 68 25.08 -9.87 -8.53
N ASN A 69 26.40 -9.73 -8.56
CA ASN A 69 27.36 -10.82 -8.43
C ASN A 69 28.75 -10.29 -8.01
N ARG A 70 29.66 -11.20 -7.68
CA ARG A 70 30.99 -10.88 -7.16
C ARG A 70 31.85 -10.09 -8.15
N VAL A 71 31.76 -10.38 -9.46
CA VAL A 71 32.53 -9.66 -10.49
C VAL A 71 32.10 -8.20 -10.57
N LEU A 72 30.79 -7.95 -10.62
CA LEU A 72 30.27 -6.59 -10.64
C LEU A 72 30.64 -5.83 -9.36
N VAL A 73 30.51 -6.46 -8.19
CA VAL A 73 30.86 -5.83 -6.90
C VAL A 73 32.33 -5.43 -6.85
N ARG A 74 33.26 -6.30 -7.29
CA ARG A 74 34.69 -5.97 -7.36
C ARG A 74 34.98 -4.82 -8.31
N LEU A 75 34.29 -4.79 -9.44
CA LEU A 75 34.41 -3.72 -10.42
C LEU A 75 33.95 -2.38 -9.84
N VAL A 76 32.80 -2.37 -9.15
CA VAL A 76 32.27 -1.19 -8.45
C VAL A 76 33.21 -0.74 -7.33
N ALA A 77 33.75 -1.65 -6.52
CA ALA A 77 34.73 -1.33 -5.49
C ALA A 77 36.03 -0.74 -6.08
N SER A 78 36.51 -1.26 -7.22
CA SER A 78 37.70 -0.74 -7.91
C SER A 78 37.47 0.67 -8.46
N ALA A 79 36.30 0.93 -9.04
CA ALA A 79 35.89 2.25 -9.52
C ALA A 79 35.74 3.26 -8.37
N LEU A 80 35.09 2.86 -7.28
CA LEU A 80 34.97 3.66 -6.05
C LEU A 80 36.36 4.01 -5.50
N GLY A 81 37.25 3.02 -5.37
CA GLY A 81 38.61 3.24 -4.90
C GLY A 81 39.40 4.17 -5.80
N THR A 82 39.25 4.05 -7.12
CA THR A 82 39.85 4.99 -8.08
C THR A 82 39.40 6.42 -7.82
N ARG A 83 38.08 6.64 -7.70
CA ARG A 83 37.53 7.98 -7.47
C ARG A 83 38.02 8.60 -6.16
N LEU A 84 38.02 7.82 -5.08
CA LEU A 84 38.51 8.26 -3.78
C LEU A 84 39.99 8.68 -3.85
N GLN A 85 40.84 7.88 -4.49
CA GLN A 85 42.28 8.17 -4.61
C GLN A 85 42.59 9.39 -5.49
N GLU A 86 41.72 9.75 -6.42
CA GLU A 86 41.85 10.98 -7.20
C GLU A 86 41.56 12.24 -6.38
N MET A 87 40.77 12.10 -5.31
CA MET A 87 40.27 13.23 -4.51
C MET A 87 40.95 13.37 -3.14
N ILE A 88 41.39 12.25 -2.56
CA ILE A 88 41.77 12.16 -1.15
C ILE A 88 43.09 11.41 -1.04
N ASP A 89 44.03 12.01 -0.31
CA ASP A 89 45.26 11.32 0.06
C ASP A 89 44.96 10.32 1.19
N ARG A 90 45.31 9.04 0.96
CA ARG A 90 45.08 7.91 1.88
C ARG A 90 43.61 7.75 2.34
N PRO A 91 42.67 7.41 1.42
CA PRO A 91 41.26 7.30 1.76
C PRO A 91 40.97 6.22 2.82
N HIS A 92 39.90 6.42 3.59
CA HIS A 92 39.34 5.47 4.56
C HIS A 92 37.89 5.15 4.24
N VAL A 93 37.55 3.86 4.18
CA VAL A 93 36.20 3.37 3.85
C VAL A 93 35.66 2.44 4.93
N VAL A 94 34.41 2.62 5.34
CA VAL A 94 33.71 1.65 6.20
C VAL A 94 32.89 0.70 5.32
N VAL A 95 32.94 -0.61 5.59
CA VAL A 95 32.18 -1.62 4.84
C VAL A 95 31.34 -2.44 5.81
N GLY A 96 30.05 -2.60 5.52
CA GLY A 96 29.10 -3.41 6.28
C GLY A 96 28.10 -4.12 5.37
N TYR A 97 27.30 -5.01 5.95
CA TYR A 97 26.36 -5.84 5.20
C TYR A 97 25.17 -6.31 6.04
N ASP A 98 24.06 -6.64 5.37
CA ASP A 98 22.90 -7.31 5.96
C ASP A 98 23.00 -8.86 5.84
N ALA A 99 21.96 -9.58 6.28
CA ALA A 99 21.98 -11.04 6.29
C ALA A 99 21.60 -11.70 4.95
N ARG A 100 21.39 -10.95 3.85
CA ARG A 100 20.95 -11.53 2.57
C ARG A 100 21.99 -12.48 1.98
N HIS A 101 21.53 -13.35 1.09
CA HIS A 101 22.40 -14.24 0.33
C HIS A 101 23.55 -13.45 -0.33
N ARG A 102 24.79 -13.84 -0.01
CA ARG A 102 26.05 -13.28 -0.53
C ARG A 102 26.42 -11.88 -0.05
N SER A 103 25.67 -11.26 0.86
CA SER A 103 26.02 -9.93 1.36
C SER A 103 27.40 -9.90 2.02
N ASP A 104 27.74 -10.95 2.76
CA ASP A 104 29.06 -11.22 3.34
C ASP A 104 30.17 -11.25 2.27
N ALA A 105 30.00 -12.08 1.22
CA ALA A 105 30.98 -12.26 0.17
C ALA A 105 31.21 -10.98 -0.64
N PHE A 106 30.16 -10.17 -0.83
CA PHE A 106 30.26 -8.88 -1.49
C PHE A 106 30.99 -7.85 -0.63
N ALA A 107 30.71 -7.78 0.67
CA ALA A 107 31.43 -6.90 1.60
C ALA A 107 32.91 -7.27 1.69
N HIS A 108 33.22 -8.56 1.80
CA HIS A 108 34.60 -9.06 1.83
C HIS A 108 35.35 -8.77 0.52
N ASP A 109 34.73 -9.00 -0.64
CA ASP A 109 35.34 -8.66 -1.92
C ASP A 109 35.61 -7.15 -2.04
N THR A 110 34.69 -6.30 -1.60
CA THR A 110 34.90 -4.84 -1.55
C THR A 110 36.08 -4.47 -0.66
N ALA A 111 36.13 -5.00 0.56
CA ALA A 111 37.22 -4.71 1.50
C ALA A 111 38.58 -5.12 0.92
N ARG A 112 38.66 -6.31 0.32
CA ARG A 112 39.90 -6.83 -0.30
C ARG A 112 40.32 -6.01 -1.52
N VAL A 113 39.37 -5.63 -2.40
CA VAL A 113 39.69 -4.79 -3.57
C VAL A 113 40.22 -3.42 -3.12
N LEU A 114 39.55 -2.76 -2.18
CA LEU A 114 39.97 -1.44 -1.70
C LEU A 114 41.32 -1.51 -0.97
N ALA A 115 41.49 -2.47 -0.07
CA ALA A 115 42.73 -2.66 0.69
C ALA A 115 43.95 -2.94 -0.20
N GLY A 116 43.77 -3.74 -1.26
CA GLY A 116 44.80 -4.01 -2.26
C GLY A 116 45.25 -2.78 -3.06
N ARG A 117 44.40 -1.74 -3.10
CA ARG A 117 44.74 -0.44 -3.68
C ARG A 117 45.40 0.51 -2.68
N GLY A 118 45.64 0.08 -1.44
CA GLY A 118 46.23 0.91 -0.39
C GLY A 118 45.22 1.76 0.42
N ILE A 119 43.92 1.56 0.21
CA ILE A 119 42.85 2.27 0.94
C ILE A 119 42.65 1.60 2.30
N GLN A 120 42.50 2.40 3.37
CA GLN A 120 42.16 1.89 4.69
C GLN A 120 40.70 1.44 4.71
N VAL A 121 40.42 0.28 5.29
CA VAL A 121 39.08 -0.30 5.36
C VAL A 121 38.74 -0.66 6.80
N SER A 122 37.64 -0.12 7.31
CA SER A 122 37.01 -0.57 8.53
C SER A 122 35.85 -1.50 8.21
N LEU A 123 35.99 -2.79 8.52
CA LEU A 123 35.00 -3.82 8.22
C LEU A 123 34.12 -4.08 9.44
N ILE A 124 32.81 -3.96 9.27
CA ILE A 124 31.81 -4.47 10.21
C ILE A 124 31.56 -5.92 9.79
N ASP A 125 32.32 -6.86 10.37
CA ASP A 125 32.33 -8.26 9.91
C ASP A 125 31.22 -9.13 10.53
N GLN A 126 30.04 -8.53 10.71
CA GLN A 126 28.81 -9.24 11.08
C GLN A 126 27.63 -8.59 10.34
N PRO A 127 26.53 -9.35 10.10
CA PRO A 127 25.29 -8.76 9.63
C PRO A 127 24.79 -7.70 10.62
N ARG A 128 24.76 -6.43 10.20
CA ARG A 128 24.41 -5.28 11.06
C ARG A 128 23.48 -4.29 10.35
N PRO A 129 22.65 -3.54 11.11
CA PRO A 129 21.79 -2.50 10.54
C PRO A 129 22.51 -1.43 9.73
N THR A 130 21.86 -0.94 8.67
CA THR A 130 22.29 0.22 7.89
C THR A 130 22.61 1.46 8.74
N PRO A 131 21.79 1.86 9.75
CA PRO A 131 22.12 3.03 10.58
C PRO A 131 23.45 2.90 11.34
N LEU A 132 23.88 1.69 11.71
CA LEU A 132 25.19 1.48 12.34
C LEU A 132 26.34 1.78 11.36
N LEU A 133 26.22 1.37 10.10
CA LEU A 133 27.20 1.68 9.06
C LEU A 133 27.26 3.19 8.81
N ALA A 134 26.11 3.84 8.59
CA ALA A 134 26.05 5.27 8.34
C ALA A 134 26.60 6.09 9.52
N PHE A 135 26.29 5.70 10.76
CA PHE A 135 26.92 6.25 11.97
C PHE A 135 28.44 6.06 11.98
N SER A 136 28.92 4.85 11.66
CA SER A 136 30.34 4.50 11.71
C SER A 136 31.19 5.33 10.74
N VAL A 137 30.67 5.63 9.54
CA VAL A 137 31.35 6.52 8.58
C VAL A 137 31.61 7.88 9.21
N ARG A 138 30.59 8.46 9.84
CA ARG A 138 30.70 9.77 10.52
C ARG A 138 31.59 9.70 11.76
N HIS A 139 31.40 8.68 12.60
CA HIS A 139 32.11 8.52 13.86
C HIS A 139 33.62 8.34 13.65
N LEU A 140 34.00 7.53 12.66
CA LEU A 140 35.40 7.29 12.30
C LEU A 140 35.99 8.37 11.39
N ARG A 141 35.16 9.34 10.94
CA ARG A 141 35.52 10.33 9.92
C ARG A 141 36.06 9.67 8.64
N ALA A 142 35.43 8.56 8.26
CA ALA A 142 35.76 7.88 7.02
C ALA A 142 35.27 8.70 5.82
N ASP A 143 35.94 8.54 4.69
CA ASP A 143 35.66 9.29 3.47
C ASP A 143 34.46 8.74 2.70
N ALA A 144 34.21 7.43 2.85
CA ALA A 144 33.06 6.76 2.26
C ALA A 144 32.60 5.56 3.10
N GLY A 145 31.40 5.10 2.82
CA GLY A 145 30.84 3.86 3.35
C GLY A 145 30.25 2.99 2.25
N VAL A 146 30.26 1.68 2.47
CA VAL A 146 29.56 0.70 1.64
C VAL A 146 28.69 -0.15 2.53
N MET A 147 27.39 -0.17 2.27
CA MET A 147 26.44 -1.07 2.92
C MET A 147 25.87 -2.03 1.88
N VAL A 148 26.16 -3.32 2.02
CA VAL A 148 25.61 -4.36 1.13
C VAL A 148 24.24 -4.80 1.66
N THR A 149 23.20 -4.35 0.96
CA THR A 149 21.80 -4.66 1.30
C THR A 149 20.87 -4.24 0.16
N ALA A 150 19.73 -4.95 0.05
CA ALA A 150 18.59 -4.51 -0.76
C ALA A 150 17.38 -4.08 0.09
N SER A 151 17.55 -3.79 1.38
CA SER A 151 16.49 -3.36 2.30
C SER A 151 15.29 -4.32 2.28
N HIS A 152 14.11 -3.91 1.82
CA HIS A 152 12.87 -4.70 1.79
C HIS A 152 12.60 -5.39 0.44
N ASN A 153 13.55 -5.39 -0.51
CA ASN A 153 13.40 -6.09 -1.79
C ASN A 153 13.20 -7.62 -1.60
N PRO A 154 12.71 -8.35 -2.61
CA PRO A 154 12.61 -9.81 -2.56
C PRO A 154 13.91 -10.52 -2.18
N ARG A 155 13.81 -11.75 -1.65
CA ARG A 155 14.97 -12.58 -1.27
C ARG A 155 16.00 -12.84 -2.37
N THR A 156 15.58 -12.74 -3.64
CA THR A 156 16.43 -12.94 -4.82
C THR A 156 17.34 -11.75 -5.10
N ASP A 157 17.06 -10.60 -4.48
CA ASP A 157 17.73 -9.34 -4.74
C ASP A 157 18.80 -9.09 -3.69
N ASN A 158 19.89 -8.46 -4.14
CA ASN A 158 20.86 -7.84 -3.28
C ASN A 158 21.17 -6.41 -3.80
N GLY A 159 21.94 -5.65 -3.05
CA GLY A 159 22.23 -4.26 -3.38
C GLY A 159 23.53 -3.78 -2.76
N TYR A 160 23.97 -2.63 -3.23
CA TYR A 160 25.24 -2.03 -2.86
C TYR A 160 25.02 -0.53 -2.69
N LYS A 161 24.80 -0.12 -1.44
CA LYS A 161 24.63 1.28 -1.07
C LYS A 161 25.99 1.94 -0.86
N VAL A 162 26.17 3.14 -1.41
CA VAL A 162 27.40 3.93 -1.21
C VAL A 162 27.05 5.18 -0.42
N TYR A 163 27.80 5.39 0.64
CA TYR A 163 27.78 6.59 1.44
C TYR A 163 29.03 7.41 1.13
N TRP A 164 28.86 8.71 1.00
CA TRP A 164 29.93 9.67 0.83
C TRP A 164 30.12 10.46 2.13
N HIS A 165 31.20 11.23 2.24
CA HIS A 165 31.57 12.11 3.36
C HIS A 165 30.50 12.39 4.42
N GLU A 166 30.87 12.30 5.71
CA GLU A 166 29.97 12.48 6.86
C GLU A 166 28.84 11.43 6.96
N GLY A 167 28.82 10.41 6.07
CA GLY A 167 27.87 9.30 6.10
C GLY A 167 26.58 9.55 5.30
N GLU A 168 26.56 10.50 4.36
CA GLU A 168 25.40 10.78 3.51
C GLU A 168 25.29 9.81 2.33
N PRO A 169 24.09 9.38 1.92
CA PRO A 169 23.92 8.61 0.70
C PRO A 169 24.50 9.33 -0.53
N LEU A 170 25.15 8.58 -1.42
CA LEU A 170 25.81 9.11 -2.62
C LEU A 170 24.85 9.94 -3.50
N ARG A 171 25.37 11.07 -4.02
CA ARG A 171 24.63 12.02 -4.88
C ARG A 171 25.42 12.37 -6.14
N SER A 172 24.70 12.93 -7.12
CA SER A 172 25.28 13.54 -8.31
C SER A 172 26.15 14.75 -7.97
N PRO A 173 27.28 14.97 -8.67
CA PRO A 173 27.75 14.23 -9.85
C PRO A 173 28.59 12.97 -9.57
N ILE A 174 28.94 12.69 -8.30
CA ILE A 174 29.88 11.61 -7.96
C ILE A 174 29.33 10.23 -8.32
N ASP A 175 28.02 10.00 -8.20
CA ASP A 175 27.37 8.75 -8.65
C ASP A 175 27.60 8.45 -10.13
N ALA A 176 27.43 9.44 -11.00
CA ALA A 176 27.65 9.35 -12.44
C ALA A 176 29.13 9.19 -12.79
N GLU A 177 30.02 9.86 -12.05
CA GLU A 177 31.47 9.71 -12.20
C GLU A 177 31.92 8.28 -11.87
N ILE A 178 31.45 7.72 -10.75
CA ILE A 178 31.73 6.33 -10.38
C ILE A 178 31.13 5.36 -11.42
N ALA A 179 29.91 5.60 -11.90
CA ALA A 179 29.30 4.77 -12.95
C ALA A 179 30.13 4.77 -14.25
N ALA A 180 30.68 5.93 -14.65
CA ALA A 180 31.57 6.02 -15.80
C ALA A 180 32.87 5.22 -15.57
N LEU A 181 33.45 5.31 -14.37
CA LEU A 181 34.62 4.54 -13.98
C LEU A 181 34.34 3.03 -13.97
N VAL A 182 33.17 2.58 -13.51
CA VAL A 182 32.74 1.16 -13.58
C VAL A 182 32.76 0.66 -15.02
N ASN A 183 32.26 1.45 -15.97
CA ASN A 183 32.23 1.06 -17.37
C ASN A 183 33.63 0.97 -18.00
N ALA A 184 34.56 1.81 -17.56
CA ALA A 184 35.92 1.90 -18.08
C ALA A 184 36.94 0.99 -17.37
N ALA A 185 36.65 0.54 -16.15
CA ALA A 185 37.58 -0.24 -15.34
C ALA A 185 37.75 -1.67 -15.88
N PRO A 186 38.97 -2.24 -15.77
CA PRO A 186 39.18 -3.65 -16.10
C PRO A 186 38.46 -4.55 -15.08
N LEU A 187 37.99 -5.71 -15.54
CA LEU A 187 37.47 -6.75 -14.65
C LEU A 187 38.54 -7.20 -13.66
N VAL A 188 38.14 -7.46 -12.41
CA VAL A 188 39.04 -7.82 -11.31
C VAL A 188 38.88 -9.31 -10.96
N GLY A 189 39.95 -10.08 -11.14
CA GLY A 189 40.04 -11.51 -10.82
C GLY A 189 40.29 -11.79 -9.35
N GLU A 190 40.03 -13.03 -8.90
CA GLU A 190 40.30 -13.46 -7.51
C GLU A 190 41.78 -13.36 -7.12
N ASP A 191 42.68 -13.55 -8.09
CA ASP A 191 44.14 -13.46 -7.92
C ASP A 191 44.66 -12.03 -7.66
N GLU A 192 43.83 -11.02 -7.90
CA GLU A 192 44.16 -9.60 -7.65
C GLU A 192 43.71 -9.13 -6.25
N LEU A 193 42.90 -9.92 -5.53
CA LEU A 193 42.40 -9.53 -4.21
C LEU A 193 43.40 -9.90 -3.10
N VAL A 194 43.70 -8.95 -2.21
CA VAL A 194 44.48 -9.24 -0.99
C VAL A 194 43.70 -10.15 -0.03
N ALA A 195 44.38 -10.78 0.93
CA ALA A 195 43.70 -11.55 1.98
C ALA A 195 42.93 -10.64 2.95
N LEU A 196 41.94 -11.18 3.67
CA LEU A 196 41.14 -10.41 4.63
C LEU A 196 41.95 -9.94 5.85
N ASP A 197 43.05 -10.63 6.18
CA ASP A 197 43.98 -10.25 7.25
C ASP A 197 45.02 -9.20 6.81
N HIS A 198 44.85 -8.61 5.62
CA HIS A 198 45.73 -7.56 5.12
C HIS A 198 45.72 -6.34 6.06
N SER A 199 46.90 -5.76 6.31
CA SER A 199 47.09 -4.65 7.27
C SER A 199 46.25 -3.38 7.05
N ASN A 200 45.62 -3.22 5.89
CA ASN A 200 44.71 -2.10 5.59
C ASN A 200 43.25 -2.43 5.93
N ILE A 201 42.93 -3.65 6.37
CA ILE A 201 41.58 -4.06 6.78
C ILE A 201 41.59 -4.18 8.31
N THR A 202 40.69 -3.47 8.97
CA THR A 202 40.51 -3.50 10.42
C THR A 202 39.05 -3.82 10.73
N GLU A 203 38.79 -4.86 11.50
CA GLU A 203 37.44 -5.15 11.99
C GLU A 203 37.04 -4.18 13.11
N VAL A 204 35.84 -3.59 13.04
CA VAL A 204 35.41 -2.50 13.95
C VAL A 204 34.05 -2.74 14.65
N ASP A 205 33.52 -3.95 14.63
CA ASP A 205 32.11 -4.23 14.99
C ASP A 205 31.70 -3.80 16.43
N HIS A 206 32.18 -4.49 17.47
CA HIS A 206 31.75 -4.25 18.86
C HIS A 206 31.93 -2.79 19.32
N GLN A 207 33.06 -2.16 18.98
CA GLN A 207 33.32 -0.78 19.36
C GLN A 207 32.34 0.21 18.70
N MET A 208 31.91 -0.06 17.46
CA MET A 208 30.94 0.79 16.77
C MET A 208 29.53 0.59 17.34
N VAL A 209 29.15 -0.64 17.70
CA VAL A 209 27.87 -0.91 18.38
C VAL A 209 27.77 -0.11 19.68
N GLU A 210 28.77 -0.18 20.56
CA GLU A 210 28.78 0.57 21.82
C GLU A 210 28.72 2.09 21.60
N ALA A 211 29.51 2.62 20.65
CA ALA A 211 29.51 4.04 20.32
C ALA A 211 28.15 4.51 19.77
N TYR A 212 27.51 3.67 18.94
CA TYR A 212 26.17 3.94 18.41
C TYR A 212 25.12 3.93 19.52
N LEU A 213 25.11 2.90 20.38
CA LEU A 213 24.18 2.77 21.51
C LEU A 213 24.28 3.96 22.47
N GLY A 214 25.49 4.40 22.81
CA GLY A 214 25.69 5.58 23.64
C GLY A 214 25.20 6.88 22.99
N SER A 215 25.24 6.96 21.67
CA SER A 215 24.80 8.16 20.95
C SER A 215 23.29 8.18 20.71
N VAL A 216 22.68 7.04 20.38
CA VAL A 216 21.25 6.94 20.11
C VAL A 216 20.41 7.09 21.38
N THR A 217 20.92 6.61 22.52
CA THR A 217 20.26 6.82 23.82
C THR A 217 20.30 8.27 24.28
N ALA A 218 21.25 9.06 23.80
CA ALA A 218 21.31 10.50 24.04
C ALA A 218 20.23 11.31 23.30
N LEU A 219 19.47 10.68 22.39
CA LEU A 219 18.26 11.28 21.78
C LEU A 219 17.09 11.37 22.77
N LEU A 220 17.12 10.55 23.83
CA LEU A 220 16.09 10.51 24.85
C LEU A 220 16.25 11.67 25.84
N HIS A 221 15.14 12.21 26.34
CA HIS A 221 15.18 13.36 27.22
C HIS A 221 15.33 12.96 28.69
N GLY A 222 16.04 13.80 29.45
CA GLY A 222 16.25 13.60 30.87
C GLY A 222 14.94 13.70 31.65
N GLY A 223 14.48 12.58 32.21
CA GLY A 223 13.23 12.50 32.98
C GLY A 223 12.02 12.01 32.18
N GLY A 224 12.18 11.65 30.90
CA GLY A 224 11.14 10.97 30.13
C GLY A 224 10.83 9.58 30.69
N GLY A 225 9.62 9.11 30.43
CA GLY A 225 9.11 7.80 30.83
C GLY A 225 9.87 6.66 30.14
N ARG A 226 9.98 5.53 30.84
CA ARG A 226 10.67 4.31 30.36
C ARG A 226 9.85 3.05 30.60
N SER A 227 8.53 3.19 30.61
CA SER A 227 7.58 2.13 30.99
C SER A 227 7.01 1.34 29.81
N ALA A 228 7.17 1.84 28.57
CA ALA A 228 6.58 1.24 27.38
C ALA A 228 6.93 -0.24 27.20
N ARG A 229 5.91 -1.08 27.08
CA ARG A 229 6.03 -2.49 26.69
C ARG A 229 5.97 -2.60 25.18
N VAL A 230 7.08 -3.01 24.57
CA VAL A 230 7.24 -3.07 23.12
C VAL A 230 7.07 -4.50 22.63
N ALA A 231 6.19 -4.71 21.65
CA ALA A 231 6.24 -5.89 20.77
C ALA A 231 7.04 -5.52 19.51
N TYR A 232 7.89 -6.42 19.04
CA TYR A 232 8.86 -6.13 17.99
C TYR A 232 9.03 -7.26 16.98
N THR A 233 9.23 -6.90 15.71
CA THR A 233 9.76 -7.82 14.70
C THR A 233 10.84 -7.14 13.83
N PRO A 234 11.96 -7.81 13.55
CA PRO A 234 12.93 -7.37 12.55
C PRO A 234 12.60 -7.91 11.14
N LEU A 235 11.50 -8.67 10.95
CA LEU A 235 11.13 -9.34 9.70
C LEU A 235 12.25 -10.22 9.12
N HIS A 236 12.86 -11.07 9.96
CA HIS A 236 14.07 -11.86 9.65
C HIS A 236 15.30 -11.00 9.26
N GLY A 237 15.29 -9.73 9.63
CA GLY A 237 16.36 -8.76 9.44
C GLY A 237 17.42 -8.76 10.53
N VAL A 238 18.34 -7.81 10.42
CA VAL A 238 19.49 -7.64 11.32
C VAL A 238 19.23 -6.70 12.51
N GLY A 239 17.99 -6.22 12.66
CA GLY A 239 17.62 -5.20 13.65
C GLY A 239 17.52 -5.68 15.10
N ALA A 240 17.13 -6.94 15.34
CA ALA A 240 16.72 -7.41 16.68
C ALA A 240 17.79 -7.25 17.76
N GLY A 241 19.04 -7.61 17.45
CA GLY A 241 20.14 -7.45 18.38
C GLY A 241 20.35 -6.00 18.78
N LEU A 242 20.41 -5.08 17.81
CA LEU A 242 20.67 -3.67 18.09
C LEU A 242 19.48 -2.99 18.78
N MET A 243 18.25 -3.29 18.35
CA MET A 243 17.02 -2.78 18.97
C MET A 243 16.92 -3.17 20.45
N THR A 244 17.19 -4.45 20.76
CA THR A 244 17.12 -4.96 22.14
C THR A 244 18.11 -4.23 23.04
N HIS A 245 19.37 -4.09 22.61
CA HIS A 245 20.37 -3.37 23.37
C HIS A 245 20.08 -1.87 23.47
N ALA A 246 19.53 -1.26 22.41
CA ALA A 246 19.14 0.14 22.40
C ALA A 246 18.04 0.42 23.45
N LEU A 247 16.98 -0.39 23.48
CA LEU A 247 15.89 -0.26 24.47
C LEU A 247 16.42 -0.46 25.90
N GLN A 248 17.24 -1.48 26.12
CA GLN A 248 17.85 -1.75 27.43
C GLN A 248 18.76 -0.60 27.88
N ALA A 249 19.64 -0.11 27.00
CA ALA A 249 20.52 1.01 27.30
C ALA A 249 19.75 2.32 27.53
N GLY A 250 18.60 2.49 26.86
CA GLY A 250 17.67 3.60 27.07
C GLY A 250 16.87 3.50 28.38
N GLY A 251 16.93 2.36 29.08
CA GLY A 251 16.23 2.12 30.34
C GLY A 251 14.83 1.51 30.22
N PHE A 252 14.43 1.08 29.02
CA PHE A 252 13.13 0.45 28.79
C PHE A 252 13.15 -1.05 29.12
N PRO A 253 11.98 -1.68 29.33
CA PRO A 253 11.84 -3.13 29.35
C PRO A 253 12.37 -3.76 28.04
N PRO A 254 12.93 -4.98 28.08
CA PRO A 254 13.25 -5.71 26.86
C PRO A 254 11.99 -5.91 25.99
N PRO A 255 12.10 -5.79 24.66
CA PRO A 255 10.96 -6.02 23.79
C PRO A 255 10.56 -7.50 23.77
N ALA A 256 9.27 -7.77 23.60
CA ALA A 256 8.81 -9.08 23.17
C ALA A 256 9.03 -9.20 21.65
N ILE A 257 9.78 -10.21 21.20
CA ILE A 257 10.13 -10.36 19.78
C ILE A 257 9.31 -11.50 19.16
N VAL A 258 8.89 -11.36 17.91
CA VAL A 258 8.25 -12.45 17.16
C VAL A 258 9.27 -13.58 16.96
N ASP A 259 9.15 -14.64 17.75
CA ASP A 259 10.15 -15.73 17.82
C ASP A 259 10.53 -16.32 16.45
N THR A 260 9.56 -16.48 15.55
CA THR A 260 9.80 -17.06 14.21
C THR A 260 10.55 -16.12 13.26
N GLU A 261 10.61 -14.83 13.58
CA GLU A 261 11.17 -13.75 12.74
C GLU A 261 12.40 -13.11 13.38
N ALA A 262 12.79 -13.52 14.59
CA ALA A 262 13.80 -12.86 15.40
C ALA A 262 15.23 -13.00 14.85
N ASP A 263 15.58 -14.19 14.36
CA ASP A 263 16.90 -14.47 13.80
C ASP A 263 16.99 -14.04 12.33
N PRO A 264 18.13 -13.46 11.88
CA PRO A 264 18.30 -13.11 10.48
C PRO A 264 18.21 -14.34 9.56
N ASP A 265 17.29 -14.33 8.59
CA ASP A 265 17.15 -15.40 7.59
C ASP A 265 17.08 -14.80 6.18
N PRO A 266 18.08 -15.06 5.31
CA PRO A 266 18.12 -14.53 3.94
C PRO A 266 16.96 -15.00 3.05
N ASN A 267 16.20 -16.01 3.47
CA ASN A 267 15.07 -16.54 2.69
C ASN A 267 13.74 -15.85 2.99
N PHE A 268 13.67 -15.02 4.05
CA PHE A 268 12.45 -14.37 4.54
C PHE A 268 11.23 -15.33 4.57
N PRO A 269 11.28 -16.44 5.35
CA PRO A 269 10.22 -17.45 5.35
C PRO A 269 8.82 -16.87 5.55
N GLY A 270 7.90 -17.19 4.64
CA GLY A 270 6.51 -16.71 4.70
C GLY A 270 6.30 -15.29 4.14
N MET A 271 7.35 -14.59 3.70
CA MET A 271 7.26 -13.22 3.19
C MET A 271 7.85 -13.13 1.77
N ALA A 272 7.02 -12.75 0.78
CA ALA A 272 7.53 -12.45 -0.56
C ALA A 272 8.34 -11.15 -0.58
N PHE A 273 7.88 -10.16 0.18
CA PHE A 273 8.51 -8.87 0.41
C PHE A 273 8.53 -8.63 1.93
N PRO A 274 9.71 -8.58 2.57
CA PRO A 274 9.81 -8.26 4.00
C PRO A 274 9.66 -6.74 4.19
N ASN A 275 8.50 -6.21 3.82
CA ASN A 275 8.16 -4.79 3.93
C ASN A 275 6.99 -4.63 4.92
N PRO A 276 7.13 -3.84 6.00
CA PRO A 276 6.06 -3.62 6.98
C PRO A 276 4.76 -3.05 6.40
N GLU A 277 4.79 -2.43 5.21
CA GLU A 277 3.59 -1.90 4.55
C GLU A 277 2.76 -2.99 3.82
N GLU A 278 3.30 -4.20 3.65
CA GLU A 278 2.63 -5.26 2.90
C GLU A 278 1.56 -5.98 3.74
N PRO A 279 0.34 -6.19 3.21
CA PRO A 279 -0.72 -6.89 3.93
C PRO A 279 -0.29 -8.28 4.40
N GLY A 280 -0.56 -8.60 5.66
CA GLY A 280 -0.25 -9.89 6.28
C GLY A 280 1.16 -10.03 6.86
N VAL A 281 2.10 -9.14 6.51
CA VAL A 281 3.49 -9.20 7.03
C VAL A 281 3.55 -8.93 8.53
N LEU A 282 2.65 -8.12 9.08
CA LEU A 282 2.64 -7.75 10.51
C LEU A 282 1.67 -8.58 11.36
N ASP A 283 1.01 -9.60 10.82
CA ASP A 283 0.02 -10.40 11.55
C ASP A 283 0.63 -11.09 12.78
N GLY A 284 1.85 -11.63 12.63
CA GLY A 284 2.62 -12.23 13.73
C GLY A 284 2.95 -11.22 14.83
N LEU A 285 3.31 -9.99 14.44
CA LEU A 285 3.57 -8.89 15.37
C LEU A 285 2.31 -8.51 16.14
N PHE A 286 1.15 -8.35 15.47
CA PHE A 286 -0.10 -7.99 16.16
C PHE A 286 -0.59 -9.09 17.10
N ALA A 287 -0.42 -10.37 16.71
CA ALA A 287 -0.72 -11.50 17.59
C ALA A 287 0.17 -11.51 18.83
N LEU A 288 1.48 -11.24 18.68
CA LEU A 288 2.40 -11.11 19.80
C LEU A 288 2.02 -9.93 20.70
N ALA A 289 1.78 -8.77 20.11
CA ALA A 289 1.46 -7.54 20.81
C ALA A 289 0.17 -7.68 21.65
N ALA A 290 -0.86 -8.35 21.12
CA ALA A 290 -2.05 -8.71 21.88
C ALA A 290 -1.74 -9.69 23.04
N LYS A 291 -0.92 -10.71 22.79
CA LYS A 291 -0.55 -11.74 23.78
C LYS A 291 0.27 -11.17 24.94
N THR A 292 1.13 -10.19 24.68
CA THR A 292 2.01 -9.58 25.69
C THR A 292 1.44 -8.30 26.27
N GLU A 293 0.22 -7.92 25.87
CA GLU A 293 -0.41 -6.66 26.21
C GLU A 293 0.53 -5.48 25.94
N ALA A 294 1.19 -5.46 24.78
CA ALA A 294 2.12 -4.39 24.44
C ALA A 294 1.40 -3.04 24.34
N ASP A 295 2.11 -1.96 24.67
CA ASP A 295 1.62 -0.59 24.53
C ASP A 295 1.85 -0.07 23.11
N VAL A 296 2.88 -0.62 22.43
CA VAL A 296 3.22 -0.31 21.03
C VAL A 296 3.82 -1.53 20.33
N ALA A 297 3.51 -1.68 19.05
CA ALA A 297 4.06 -2.69 18.17
C ALA A 297 4.97 -2.03 17.12
N LEU A 298 6.23 -2.44 17.06
CA LEU A 298 7.27 -1.85 16.21
C LEU A 298 7.80 -2.89 15.22
N ALA A 299 8.01 -2.49 13.97
CA ALA A 299 8.68 -3.33 12.98
C ALA A 299 9.76 -2.56 12.22
N ASN A 300 10.90 -3.21 12.02
CA ASN A 300 11.91 -2.73 11.09
C ASN A 300 11.87 -3.55 9.80
N ASP A 301 12.29 -2.94 8.69
CA ASP A 301 12.65 -3.70 7.49
C ASP A 301 14.01 -4.42 7.69
N PRO A 302 14.44 -5.31 6.77
CA PRO A 302 15.55 -6.22 7.04
C PRO A 302 16.89 -5.57 7.39
N ASP A 303 17.19 -4.36 6.90
CA ASP A 303 18.39 -3.60 7.23
C ASP A 303 18.17 -2.50 8.29
N ALA A 304 16.96 -2.45 8.85
CA ALA A 304 16.53 -1.61 9.96
C ALA A 304 16.74 -0.11 9.78
N ASP A 305 16.66 0.37 8.53
CA ASP A 305 16.63 1.80 8.24
C ASP A 305 15.19 2.36 8.31
N ARG A 306 14.14 1.54 8.18
CA ARG A 306 12.73 1.94 8.31
C ARG A 306 12.09 1.53 9.63
N LEU A 307 11.02 2.22 10.01
CA LEU A 307 10.21 1.91 11.18
C LEU A 307 8.71 1.96 10.88
N ALA A 308 8.00 0.85 11.07
CA ALA A 308 6.56 0.83 11.21
C ALA A 308 6.15 0.88 12.68
N VAL A 309 5.09 1.63 12.97
CA VAL A 309 4.52 1.77 14.31
C VAL A 309 3.04 1.44 14.25
N ALA A 310 2.61 0.50 15.08
CA ALA A 310 1.20 0.18 15.29
C ALA A 310 0.83 0.34 16.76
N VAL A 311 -0.40 0.78 16.99
CA VAL A 311 -0.93 1.10 18.32
C VAL A 311 -2.28 0.42 18.55
N PRO A 312 -2.66 0.14 19.80
CA PRO A 312 -3.98 -0.38 20.11
C PRO A 312 -5.10 0.58 19.64
N ALA A 313 -6.13 0.04 19.00
CA ALA A 313 -7.31 0.80 18.55
C ALA A 313 -8.54 -0.11 18.56
N ASP A 314 -9.59 0.26 19.30
CA ASP A 314 -10.89 -0.44 19.32
C ASP A 314 -10.80 -1.98 19.52
N GLY A 315 -9.90 -2.44 20.39
CA GLY A 315 -9.68 -3.87 20.66
C GLY A 315 -8.89 -4.62 19.57
N ALA A 316 -8.34 -3.90 18.61
CA ALA A 316 -7.44 -4.39 17.57
C ALA A 316 -6.13 -3.57 17.55
N TRP A 317 -5.33 -3.76 16.50
CA TRP A 317 -4.09 -3.01 16.25
C TRP A 317 -4.23 -2.18 14.99
N ARG A 318 -3.89 -0.90 15.07
CA ARG A 318 -3.89 0.03 13.94
C ARG A 318 -2.46 0.40 13.58
N LEU A 319 -2.07 0.06 12.35
CA LEU A 319 -0.84 0.58 11.75
C LEU A 319 -1.01 2.07 11.44
N LEU A 320 -0.06 2.88 11.91
CA LEU A 320 -0.01 4.32 11.60
C LEU A 320 0.60 4.53 10.22
N SER A 321 0.14 5.56 9.50
CA SER A 321 0.80 5.94 8.25
C SER A 321 2.19 6.51 8.54
N GLY A 322 3.07 6.50 7.52
CA GLY A 322 4.41 7.04 7.72
C GLY A 322 4.42 8.52 8.09
N ASP A 323 3.46 9.29 7.58
CA ASP A 323 3.21 10.67 8.01
C ASP A 323 2.73 10.76 9.45
N GLU A 324 1.78 9.92 9.89
CA GLU A 324 1.31 9.95 11.29
C GLU A 324 2.46 9.71 12.28
N VAL A 325 3.36 8.77 11.98
CA VAL A 325 4.58 8.53 12.79
C VAL A 325 5.51 9.75 12.76
N GLY A 326 5.76 10.31 11.58
CA GLY A 326 6.61 11.50 11.44
C GLY A 326 6.07 12.71 12.21
N ILE A 327 4.74 12.89 12.21
CA ILE A 327 4.06 13.99 12.90
C ILE A 327 4.09 13.82 14.42
N VAL A 328 3.87 12.63 14.97
CA VAL A 328 3.95 12.44 16.43
C VAL A 328 5.40 12.53 16.94
N LEU A 329 6.38 12.10 16.13
CA LEU A 329 7.81 12.35 16.42
C LEU A 329 8.10 13.85 16.42
N ALA A 330 7.65 14.58 15.39
CA ALA A 330 7.85 16.02 15.31
C ALA A 330 7.22 16.74 16.51
N ASP A 331 5.99 16.40 16.87
CA ASP A 331 5.30 16.98 18.01
C ASP A 331 6.06 16.74 19.33
N HIS A 332 6.51 15.50 19.57
CA HIS A 332 7.30 15.16 20.75
C HIS A 332 8.56 16.02 20.83
N LEU A 333 9.35 16.05 19.75
CA LEU A 333 10.61 16.79 19.70
C LEU A 333 10.39 18.31 19.82
N LEU A 334 9.40 18.86 19.13
CA LEU A 334 9.08 20.29 19.15
C LEU A 334 8.60 20.79 20.53
N ARG A 335 7.91 19.94 21.31
CA ARG A 335 7.53 20.26 22.70
C ARG A 335 8.72 20.36 23.64
N GLN A 336 9.88 19.83 23.24
CA GLN A 336 11.09 19.78 24.06
C GLN A 336 12.13 20.81 23.63
N LEU A 337 11.97 21.41 22.45
CA LEU A 337 12.75 22.56 22.03
C LEU A 337 12.28 23.83 22.76
N PRO A 338 13.21 24.71 23.17
CA PRO A 338 12.85 26.07 23.58
C PRO A 338 12.07 26.78 22.46
N LEU A 339 11.01 27.51 22.81
CA LEU A 339 10.24 28.30 21.83
C LEU A 339 11.14 29.33 21.13
N GLY A 340 11.12 29.33 19.80
CA GLY A 340 11.95 30.19 18.96
C GLY A 340 13.35 29.67 18.65
N ASP A 341 13.65 28.42 19.02
CA ASP A 341 14.90 27.77 18.63
C ASP A 341 14.85 27.31 17.17
N ALA A 342 15.96 27.49 16.44
CA ALA A 342 16.02 27.36 14.99
C ALA A 342 16.18 25.89 14.52
N GLY A 343 15.49 24.94 15.16
CA GLY A 343 15.57 23.53 14.79
C GLY A 343 15.12 23.30 13.34
N LEU A 344 15.80 22.40 12.61
CA LEU A 344 15.49 22.05 11.23
C LEU A 344 14.61 20.79 11.18
N LEU A 345 13.44 20.94 10.57
CA LEU A 345 12.49 19.88 10.25
C LEU A 345 12.42 19.71 8.73
N VAL A 346 12.51 18.47 8.25
CA VAL A 346 12.59 18.20 6.81
C VAL A 346 11.69 17.03 6.44
N ASN A 347 10.88 17.19 5.39
CA ASN A 347 10.22 16.06 4.76
C ASN A 347 10.17 16.20 3.24
N THR A 348 9.56 15.25 2.55
CA THR A 348 9.56 15.24 1.08
C THR A 348 8.32 15.90 0.49
N ILE A 349 8.39 16.24 -0.80
CA ILE A 349 7.28 16.77 -1.60
C ILE A 349 6.01 15.90 -1.60
N VAL A 350 6.12 14.62 -1.25
CA VAL A 350 5.00 13.65 -1.21
C VAL A 350 4.61 13.26 0.21
N SER A 351 5.31 13.78 1.22
CA SER A 351 4.94 13.69 2.63
C SER A 351 3.97 14.82 3.01
N SER A 352 3.30 14.66 4.16
CA SER A 352 2.29 15.59 4.65
C SER A 352 2.83 17.00 4.83
N ARG A 353 2.00 18.00 4.50
CA ARG A 353 2.28 19.40 4.83
C ARG A 353 2.24 19.66 6.34
N LEU A 354 1.58 18.86 7.15
CA LEU A 354 1.36 19.17 8.57
C LEU A 354 2.66 19.48 9.32
N LEU A 355 3.80 18.89 8.92
CA LEU A 355 5.11 19.23 9.47
C LEU A 355 5.49 20.70 9.29
N GLU A 356 5.20 21.28 8.12
CA GLU A 356 5.43 22.71 7.81
C GLU A 356 4.58 23.61 8.73
N VAL A 357 3.32 23.25 8.94
CA VAL A 357 2.38 24.00 9.80
C VAL A 357 2.86 23.97 11.25
N MET A 358 3.25 22.80 11.75
CA MET A 358 3.78 22.64 13.10
C MET A 358 5.12 23.38 13.29
N ALA A 359 6.00 23.33 12.29
CA ALA A 359 7.28 24.04 12.33
C ALA A 359 7.07 25.56 12.44
N ALA A 360 6.16 26.12 11.62
CA ALA A 360 5.86 27.55 11.63
C ALA A 360 5.33 28.03 12.98
N GLU A 361 4.42 27.28 13.61
CA GLU A 361 3.87 27.60 14.94
C GLU A 361 4.96 27.61 16.03
N HIS A 362 5.94 26.70 15.95
CA HIS A 362 7.03 26.61 16.92
C HIS A 362 8.21 27.56 16.61
N GLY A 363 8.17 28.29 15.48
CA GLY A 363 9.28 29.11 15.00
C GLY A 363 10.48 28.31 14.48
N ALA A 364 10.28 27.03 14.17
CA ALA A 364 11.31 26.14 13.63
C ALA A 364 11.52 26.36 12.13
N THR A 365 12.70 25.98 11.63
CA THR A 365 13.00 26.00 10.20
C THR A 365 12.43 24.75 9.54
N PHE A 366 11.76 24.91 8.40
CA PHE A 366 11.25 23.80 7.61
C PHE A 366 11.79 23.84 6.18
N GLU A 367 12.22 22.68 5.67
CA GLU A 367 12.54 22.50 4.25
C GLU A 367 11.78 21.31 3.67
N ARG A 368 11.15 21.52 2.50
CA ARG A 368 10.54 20.46 1.71
C ARG A 368 11.47 20.04 0.57
N THR A 369 11.78 18.76 0.49
CA THR A 369 12.80 18.21 -0.42
C THR A 369 12.23 17.23 -1.43
N LEU A 370 12.98 16.88 -2.48
CA LEU A 370 12.60 15.80 -3.40
C LEU A 370 12.58 14.43 -2.70
N VAL A 371 11.91 13.44 -3.30
CA VAL A 371 11.88 12.08 -2.75
C VAL A 371 13.28 11.47 -2.69
N GLY A 372 13.58 10.84 -1.55
CA GLY A 372 14.80 10.13 -1.28
C GLY A 372 15.60 10.80 -0.18
N PHE A 373 15.94 10.03 0.85
CA PHE A 373 16.56 10.54 2.07
C PHE A 373 17.87 11.32 1.87
N LYS A 374 18.58 11.10 0.75
CA LYS A 374 19.73 11.90 0.34
C LYS A 374 19.43 13.40 0.23
N HIS A 375 18.21 13.76 -0.16
CA HIS A 375 17.77 15.15 -0.26
C HIS A 375 17.40 15.72 1.11
N ILE A 376 16.78 14.90 1.98
CA ILE A 376 16.46 15.27 3.37
C ILE A 376 17.73 15.63 4.13
N MET A 377 18.78 14.80 4.01
CA MET A 377 20.06 15.08 4.66
C MET A 377 20.79 16.28 4.05
N ALA A 378 20.65 16.48 2.73
CA ALA A 378 21.25 17.62 2.06
C ALA A 378 20.68 18.98 2.50
N ALA A 379 19.44 19.03 2.98
CA ALA A 379 18.81 20.25 3.50
C ALA A 379 19.62 20.91 4.62
N GLN A 380 20.37 20.11 5.41
CA GLN A 380 21.27 20.66 6.44
C GLN A 380 22.33 21.61 5.87
N HIS A 381 22.74 21.45 4.61
CA HIS A 381 23.69 22.35 3.97
C HIS A 381 23.09 23.72 3.63
N HIS A 382 21.77 23.79 3.43
CA HIS A 382 21.07 25.07 3.21
C HIS A 382 20.86 25.82 4.52
N HIS A 383 20.83 25.08 5.64
CA HIS A 383 20.57 25.60 6.98
C HIS A 383 21.65 25.19 7.99
N PRO A 384 22.94 25.55 7.80
CA PRO A 384 24.05 25.07 8.62
C PRO A 384 23.98 25.49 10.09
N GLU A 385 23.30 26.60 10.40
CA GLU A 385 23.14 27.13 11.75
C GLU A 385 21.94 26.51 12.50
N ALA A 386 21.06 25.79 11.79
CA ALA A 386 19.87 25.15 12.34
C ALA A 386 20.22 23.71 12.77
N PRO A 387 20.07 23.34 14.05
CA PRO A 387 20.26 21.96 14.48
C PRO A 387 19.25 21.03 13.79
N PHE A 388 19.72 19.92 13.20
CA PHE A 388 18.82 18.91 12.64
C PHE A 388 17.96 18.27 13.74
N VAL A 389 16.64 18.41 13.65
CA VAL A 389 15.71 17.85 14.65
C VAL A 389 15.09 16.56 14.12
N LEU A 390 14.46 16.63 12.96
CA LEU A 390 13.78 15.48 12.36
C LEU A 390 13.78 15.59 10.83
N GLY A 391 14.13 14.48 10.19
CA GLY A 391 13.92 14.25 8.77
C GLY A 391 13.05 13.03 8.58
N TYR A 392 12.00 13.10 7.78
CA TYR A 392 11.22 11.90 7.47
C TYR A 392 10.67 11.85 6.04
N GLU A 393 10.44 10.63 5.56
CA GLU A 393 9.69 10.33 4.34
C GLU A 393 8.49 9.44 4.67
N GLU A 394 7.37 9.62 3.97
CA GLU A 394 6.11 8.90 4.20
C GLU A 394 6.24 7.38 4.01
N ALA A 395 7.31 6.94 3.36
CA ALA A 395 7.68 5.54 3.16
C ALA A 395 8.44 4.93 4.37
N LEU A 396 8.01 5.28 5.59
CA LEU A 396 8.50 4.76 6.87
C LEU A 396 9.99 5.05 7.20
N GLY A 397 10.57 6.09 6.60
CA GLY A 397 11.96 6.47 6.83
C GLY A 397 12.07 7.69 7.75
N TYR A 398 12.84 7.59 8.83
CA TYR A 398 12.97 8.64 9.84
C TYR A 398 14.42 8.82 10.27
N CYS A 399 14.84 10.04 10.57
CA CYS A 399 16.10 10.34 11.25
C CYS A 399 15.82 11.39 12.33
N VAL A 400 16.05 11.02 13.59
CA VAL A 400 15.92 11.91 14.73
C VAL A 400 17.30 12.42 15.12
N GLY A 401 17.46 13.73 15.20
CA GLY A 401 18.76 14.36 15.42
C GLY A 401 19.74 14.18 14.26
N ASN A 402 20.98 14.60 14.47
CA ASN A 402 22.05 14.60 13.45
C ASN A 402 23.08 13.47 13.66
N LEU A 403 22.66 12.37 14.29
CA LEU A 403 23.55 11.26 14.63
C LEU A 403 23.94 10.45 13.41
N VAL A 404 22.92 10.10 12.61
CA VAL A 404 23.02 9.32 11.39
C VAL A 404 22.67 10.24 10.22
N ARG A 405 23.37 10.12 9.10
CA ARG A 405 23.08 10.88 7.87
C ARG A 405 22.30 10.05 6.84
N ASP A 406 21.42 9.19 7.33
CA ASP A 406 20.43 8.39 6.59
C ASP A 406 19.29 8.05 7.57
N LYS A 407 18.32 7.25 7.14
CA LYS A 407 17.26 6.77 8.02
C LYS A 407 17.83 5.89 9.14
N ASP A 408 17.27 6.04 10.32
CA ASP A 408 17.57 5.29 11.52
C ASP A 408 16.27 4.81 12.20
N GLY A 409 15.84 3.61 11.82
CA GLY A 409 14.66 2.97 12.39
C GLY A 409 14.83 2.57 13.86
N ILE A 410 16.06 2.42 14.35
CA ILE A 410 16.34 2.08 15.76
C ILE A 410 16.25 3.34 16.63
N GLY A 411 16.87 4.44 16.20
CA GLY A 411 16.79 5.72 16.91
C GLY A 411 15.36 6.27 16.95
N ALA A 412 14.62 6.19 15.84
CA ALA A 412 13.21 6.57 15.82
C ALA A 412 12.36 5.71 16.77
N ALA A 413 12.62 4.39 16.84
CA ALA A 413 11.88 3.49 17.72
C ALA A 413 12.08 3.81 19.21
N LEU A 414 13.30 4.19 19.60
CA LEU A 414 13.59 4.64 20.97
C LEU A 414 12.78 5.88 21.35
N VAL A 415 12.71 6.85 20.46
CA VAL A 415 11.96 8.09 20.70
C VAL A 415 10.45 7.82 20.72
N ILE A 416 9.95 6.89 19.89
CA ILE A 416 8.57 6.41 19.98
C ILE A 416 8.31 5.72 21.33
N ALA A 417 9.22 4.87 21.82
CA ALA A 417 9.06 4.21 23.11
C ALA A 417 9.03 5.21 24.29
N GLU A 418 9.83 6.27 24.23
CA GLU A 418 9.76 7.40 25.18
C GLU A 418 8.39 8.10 25.10
N LEU A 419 7.95 8.47 23.89
CA LEU A 419 6.63 9.10 23.69
C LEU A 419 5.49 8.25 24.24
N VAL A 420 5.49 6.94 23.97
CA VAL A 420 4.47 6.02 24.49
C VAL A 420 4.47 5.99 26.02
N SER A 421 5.65 6.00 26.63
CA SER A 421 5.78 6.01 28.09
C SER A 421 5.26 7.32 28.69
N ASP A 422 5.64 8.46 28.11
CA ASP A 422 5.20 9.79 28.56
C ASP A 422 3.68 9.96 28.46
N LEU A 423 3.09 9.49 27.35
CA LEU A 423 1.64 9.52 27.16
C LEU A 423 0.93 8.60 28.15
N ALA A 424 1.47 7.39 28.39
CA ALA A 424 0.91 6.48 29.39
C ALA A 424 0.93 7.09 30.80
N ASP A 425 1.99 7.79 31.18
CA ASP A 425 2.09 8.50 32.46
C ASP A 425 1.07 9.66 32.57
N ALA A 426 0.67 10.24 31.44
CA ALA A 426 -0.39 11.24 31.33
C ALA A 426 -1.81 10.63 31.20
N GLY A 427 -1.93 9.31 31.07
CA GLY A 427 -3.22 8.63 30.80
C GLY A 427 -3.74 8.83 29.37
N GLU A 428 -2.87 9.16 28.43
CA GLU A 428 -3.15 9.38 27.00
C GLU A 428 -2.54 8.26 26.13
N SER A 429 -3.08 8.08 24.93
CA SER A 429 -2.52 7.23 23.88
C SER A 429 -1.94 8.06 22.74
N ILE A 430 -1.19 7.41 21.83
CA ILE A 430 -0.75 8.07 20.58
C ILE A 430 -1.96 8.55 19.74
N LEU A 431 -3.09 7.84 19.80
CA LEU A 431 -4.29 8.26 19.06
C LEU A 431 -4.88 9.54 19.66
N ASP A 432 -4.93 9.65 21.00
CA ASP A 432 -5.33 10.89 21.67
C ASP A 432 -4.37 12.04 21.32
N ARG A 433 -3.07 11.75 21.23
CA ARG A 433 -2.09 12.74 20.80
C ARG A 433 -2.32 13.21 19.36
N LEU A 434 -2.62 12.30 18.43
CA LEU A 434 -3.00 12.65 17.06
C LEU A 434 -4.30 13.49 17.02
N ASP A 435 -5.24 13.22 17.92
CA ASP A 435 -6.45 14.03 18.07
C ASP A 435 -6.10 15.45 18.52
N HIS A 436 -5.25 15.61 19.52
CA HIS A 436 -4.76 16.92 19.97
C HIS A 436 -4.04 17.70 18.86
N ILE A 437 -3.20 17.02 18.09
CA ILE A 437 -2.50 17.62 16.95
C ILE A 437 -3.51 18.12 15.90
N HIS A 438 -4.48 17.30 15.51
CA HIS A 438 -5.47 17.71 14.53
C HIS A 438 -6.45 18.77 15.04
N HIS A 439 -6.79 18.76 16.33
CA HIS A 439 -7.56 19.83 16.95
C HIS A 439 -6.82 21.18 16.88
N ARG A 440 -5.49 21.17 17.02
CA ARG A 440 -4.69 22.39 16.99
C ARG A 440 -4.37 22.87 15.58
N PHE A 441 -4.05 21.96 14.67
CA PHE A 441 -3.45 22.29 13.38
C PHE A 441 -4.31 21.95 12.17
N GLY A 442 -5.48 21.35 12.38
CA GLY A 442 -6.34 20.86 11.31
C GLY A 442 -6.09 19.38 10.98
N VAL A 443 -7.05 18.80 10.26
CA VAL A 443 -6.99 17.41 9.84
C VAL A 443 -6.15 17.31 8.58
N HIS A 444 -5.14 16.45 8.59
CA HIS A 444 -4.35 16.12 7.40
C HIS A 444 -4.46 14.62 7.12
N VAL A 445 -4.86 14.29 5.90
CA VAL A 445 -5.03 12.90 5.46
C VAL A 445 -4.20 12.67 4.22
N SER A 446 -3.20 11.80 4.32
CA SER A 446 -2.36 11.37 3.21
C SER A 446 -2.66 9.95 2.74
N GLY A 447 -2.24 9.65 1.52
CA GLY A 447 -2.42 8.34 0.88
C GLY A 447 -1.77 8.26 -0.50
N GLN A 448 -1.71 7.05 -1.05
CA GLN A 448 -1.09 6.80 -2.33
C GLN A 448 -1.88 5.80 -3.20
N ARG A 449 -1.61 5.83 -4.50
CA ARG A 449 -2.03 4.82 -5.49
C ARG A 449 -0.85 4.48 -6.40
N THR A 450 -0.81 3.23 -6.83
CA THR A 450 0.16 2.77 -7.83
C THR A 450 -0.58 2.36 -9.10
N VAL A 451 -0.21 2.93 -10.23
CA VAL A 451 -0.64 2.50 -11.57
C VAL A 451 0.46 1.61 -12.13
N ARG A 452 0.12 0.36 -12.48
CA ARG A 452 1.08 -0.60 -13.06
C ARG A 452 0.87 -0.67 -14.57
N TYR A 453 1.96 -0.63 -15.32
CA TYR A 453 1.97 -0.79 -16.77
C TYR A 453 2.55 -2.18 -17.05
N GLY A 454 1.86 -2.98 -17.86
CA GLY A 454 2.40 -4.26 -18.32
C GLY A 454 3.54 -4.06 -19.32
N ASP A 455 4.37 -5.07 -19.52
CA ASP A 455 5.51 -5.01 -20.46
C ASP A 455 5.08 -4.74 -21.92
N GLU A 456 3.84 -5.05 -22.27
CA GLU A 456 3.23 -4.79 -23.59
C GLU A 456 2.48 -3.45 -23.68
N ALA A 457 2.53 -2.59 -22.65
CA ALA A 457 1.82 -1.33 -22.64
C ALA A 457 2.32 -0.40 -23.77
N ALA A 458 1.38 0.14 -24.55
CA ALA A 458 1.69 1.05 -25.66
C ALA A 458 2.34 2.38 -25.22
N VAL A 459 2.26 2.71 -23.93
CA VAL A 459 2.78 3.95 -23.33
C VAL A 459 3.54 3.59 -22.06
N SER A 460 4.80 4.02 -21.97
CA SER A 460 5.59 3.88 -20.74
C SER A 460 5.11 4.84 -19.65
N PRO A 461 5.39 4.57 -18.35
CA PRO A 461 5.05 5.47 -17.25
C PRO A 461 5.57 6.91 -17.46
N ALA A 462 6.77 7.07 -18.01
CA ALA A 462 7.36 8.38 -18.30
C ALA A 462 6.54 9.13 -19.36
N GLN A 463 6.18 8.46 -20.46
CA GLN A 463 5.34 9.03 -21.52
C GLN A 463 3.93 9.39 -21.02
N ALA A 464 3.39 8.66 -20.03
CA ALA A 464 2.10 9.01 -19.42
C ALA A 464 2.17 10.34 -18.67
N VAL A 465 3.26 10.60 -17.92
CA VAL A 465 3.49 11.90 -17.27
C VAL A 465 3.76 13.00 -18.29
N ASP A 466 4.56 12.73 -19.33
CA ASP A 466 4.80 13.69 -20.41
C ASP A 466 3.52 14.10 -21.13
N ALA A 467 2.57 13.18 -21.28
CA ALA A 467 1.28 13.50 -21.87
C ALA A 467 0.45 14.44 -20.99
N LEU A 468 0.45 14.27 -19.65
CA LEU A 468 -0.20 15.22 -18.74
C LEU A 468 0.49 16.60 -18.76
N ARG A 469 1.82 16.61 -18.96
CA ARG A 469 2.58 17.85 -19.12
C ARG A 469 2.21 18.59 -20.42
N ALA A 470 2.02 17.85 -21.52
CA ALA A 470 1.65 18.41 -22.82
C ALA A 470 0.18 18.86 -22.90
N ALA A 471 -0.70 18.23 -22.11
CA ALA A 471 -2.11 18.54 -22.03
C ALA A 471 -2.54 18.66 -20.55
N PRO A 472 -2.29 19.83 -19.92
CA PRO A 472 -2.65 20.06 -18.53
C PRO A 472 -4.15 19.87 -18.29
N ILE A 473 -4.49 19.36 -17.12
CA ILE A 473 -5.88 19.18 -16.68
C ILE A 473 -6.33 20.35 -15.81
N ASP A 474 -7.48 20.92 -16.13
CA ASP A 474 -8.08 22.03 -15.37
C ASP A 474 -8.98 21.56 -14.23
N THR A 475 -9.39 20.28 -14.27
CA THR A 475 -10.23 19.66 -13.25
C THR A 475 -9.78 18.22 -12.94
N LEU A 476 -10.00 17.79 -11.70
CA LEU A 476 -9.74 16.43 -11.24
C LEU A 476 -10.83 16.01 -10.24
N ALA A 477 -11.50 14.87 -10.49
CA ALA A 477 -12.70 14.49 -9.74
C ALA A 477 -13.70 15.66 -9.63
N ASP A 478 -13.83 16.40 -10.74
CA ASP A 478 -14.64 17.60 -10.91
C ASP A 478 -14.28 18.81 -10.02
N GLU A 479 -13.15 18.75 -9.31
CA GLU A 479 -12.61 19.87 -8.55
C GLU A 479 -11.61 20.65 -9.40
N VAL A 480 -11.59 21.98 -9.26
CA VAL A 480 -10.69 22.85 -10.03
C VAL A 480 -9.23 22.63 -9.61
N VAL A 481 -8.38 22.31 -10.58
CA VAL A 481 -6.92 22.33 -10.41
C VAL A 481 -6.46 23.78 -10.46
N THR A 482 -6.11 24.32 -9.30
CA THR A 482 -5.71 25.72 -9.14
C THR A 482 -4.35 26.02 -9.78
N SER A 483 -3.44 25.03 -9.76
CA SER A 483 -2.14 25.11 -10.44
C SER A 483 -1.52 23.73 -10.59
N VAL A 484 -0.65 23.59 -11.59
CA VAL A 484 0.22 22.42 -11.77
C VAL A 484 1.67 22.86 -11.69
N THR A 485 2.44 22.29 -10.77
CA THR A 485 3.88 22.51 -10.67
C THR A 485 4.62 21.38 -11.38
N ASP A 486 5.37 21.72 -12.43
CA ASP A 486 6.22 20.78 -13.15
C ASP A 486 7.63 20.76 -12.58
N LEU A 487 7.97 19.68 -11.88
CA LEU A 487 9.27 19.54 -11.26
C LEU A 487 10.39 19.23 -12.27
N ALA A 488 10.08 18.99 -13.54
CA ALA A 488 11.10 18.88 -14.58
C ALA A 488 11.74 20.24 -14.92
N GLN A 489 11.12 21.34 -14.50
CA GLN A 489 11.60 22.71 -14.72
C GLN A 489 12.20 23.36 -13.47
N ALA A 490 12.29 22.61 -12.36
CA ALA A 490 12.92 23.08 -11.13
C ALA A 490 14.45 23.06 -11.22
N ASP A 491 15.12 23.75 -10.29
CA ASP A 491 16.60 23.78 -10.20
C ASP A 491 17.20 22.37 -10.07
N ASN A 492 16.47 21.47 -9.39
CA ASN A 492 16.76 20.03 -9.36
C ASN A 492 15.67 19.28 -10.13
N PRO A 493 15.83 19.09 -11.45
CA PRO A 493 14.76 18.57 -12.28
C PRO A 493 14.45 17.10 -11.96
N THR A 494 13.17 16.79 -11.77
CA THR A 494 12.66 15.41 -11.64
C THR A 494 11.40 15.23 -12.46
N ASN A 495 11.20 14.05 -13.05
CA ASN A 495 9.99 13.78 -13.81
C ASN A 495 8.79 13.57 -12.88
N ALA A 496 8.17 14.66 -12.43
CA ALA A 496 7.00 14.63 -11.57
C ALA A 496 6.14 15.89 -11.77
N LEU A 497 4.84 15.73 -11.59
CA LEU A 497 3.86 16.83 -11.62
C LEU A 497 3.16 16.90 -10.27
N ILE A 498 3.02 18.11 -9.72
CA ILE A 498 2.21 18.38 -8.52
C ILE A 498 0.95 19.12 -8.94
N PHE A 499 -0.22 18.55 -8.68
CA PHE A 499 -1.52 19.15 -8.90
C PHE A 499 -2.01 19.76 -7.59
N ASN A 500 -2.20 21.08 -7.56
CA ASN A 500 -2.72 21.79 -6.40
C ASN A 500 -4.20 22.11 -6.59
N LEU A 501 -5.02 21.77 -5.60
CA LEU A 501 -6.44 22.08 -5.53
C LEU A 501 -6.72 22.84 -4.22
N ASP A 502 -7.90 23.42 -4.09
CA ASP A 502 -8.31 24.02 -2.82
C ASP A 502 -8.34 22.94 -1.72
N HIS A 503 -7.56 23.08 -0.66
CA HIS A 503 -7.53 22.07 0.41
C HIS A 503 -7.11 20.62 -0.02
N ALA A 504 -6.49 20.44 -1.20
CA ALA A 504 -5.93 19.16 -1.64
C ALA A 504 -4.68 19.30 -2.53
N ARG A 505 -3.80 18.30 -2.53
CA ARG A 505 -2.59 18.24 -3.37
C ARG A 505 -2.32 16.81 -3.81
N LEU A 506 -2.00 16.60 -5.08
CA LEU A 506 -1.57 15.31 -5.61
C LEU A 506 -0.21 15.43 -6.31
N THR A 507 0.60 14.39 -6.26
CA THR A 507 1.87 14.30 -6.98
C THR A 507 1.92 13.00 -7.78
N ALA A 508 2.13 13.11 -9.09
CA ALA A 508 2.32 11.96 -9.98
C ALA A 508 3.79 11.86 -10.40
N ARG A 509 4.39 10.68 -10.23
CA ARG A 509 5.77 10.40 -10.66
C ARG A 509 5.95 8.97 -11.17
N PRO A 510 6.73 8.74 -12.22
CA PRO A 510 7.10 7.39 -12.63
C PRO A 510 8.08 6.79 -11.62
N SER A 511 8.01 5.46 -11.46
CA SER A 511 9.01 4.69 -10.71
C SER A 511 10.30 4.62 -11.52
N GLY A 512 11.44 4.73 -10.84
CA GLY A 512 12.76 4.64 -11.49
C GLY A 512 13.23 3.20 -11.76
N THR A 513 12.61 2.20 -11.13
CA THR A 513 13.07 0.80 -11.14
C THR A 513 12.06 -0.20 -11.69
N GLU A 514 10.80 0.19 -11.86
CA GLU A 514 9.71 -0.68 -12.27
C GLU A 514 8.81 0.07 -13.26
N ALA A 515 8.13 -0.65 -14.17
CA ALA A 515 7.13 -0.08 -15.09
C ALA A 515 5.82 0.30 -14.35
N LYS A 516 5.93 1.18 -13.36
CA LYS A 516 4.81 1.69 -12.56
C LYS A 516 4.91 3.19 -12.36
N LEU A 517 3.77 3.82 -12.07
CA LEU A 517 3.66 5.23 -11.70
C LEU A 517 3.04 5.29 -10.30
N LYS A 518 3.61 6.13 -9.43
CA LYS A 518 3.10 6.38 -8.09
C LYS A 518 2.42 7.73 -8.01
N ILE A 519 1.22 7.74 -7.45
CA ILE A 519 0.43 8.93 -7.18
C ILE A 519 0.35 9.06 -5.67
N TYR A 520 0.73 10.21 -5.16
CA TYR A 520 0.65 10.57 -3.74
C TYR A 520 -0.38 11.68 -3.61
N GLY A 521 -1.11 11.72 -2.51
CA GLY A 521 -2.08 12.77 -2.28
C GLY A 521 -2.23 13.10 -0.81
N GLU A 522 -2.58 14.35 -0.56
CA GLU A 522 -2.96 14.86 0.74
C GLU A 522 -4.20 15.74 0.60
N THR A 523 -5.20 15.52 1.46
CA THR A 523 -6.31 16.44 1.69
C THR A 523 -6.24 16.96 3.11
N TRP A 524 -6.70 18.19 3.32
CA TRP A 524 -6.71 18.76 4.66
C TRP A 524 -7.98 19.58 4.94
N ALA A 525 -8.28 19.74 6.21
CA ALA A 525 -9.34 20.60 6.71
C ALA A 525 -8.78 21.48 7.84
N GLU A 526 -9.34 22.68 7.98
CA GLU A 526 -8.99 23.61 9.05
C GLU A 526 -9.21 23.01 10.45
N PRO A 527 -8.56 23.55 11.50
CA PRO A 527 -8.80 23.13 12.88
C PRO A 527 -10.29 23.07 13.21
N PRO A 528 -10.79 21.92 13.73
CA PRO A 528 -12.19 21.78 14.08
C PRO A 528 -12.57 22.75 15.20
N THR A 529 -13.81 23.23 15.19
CA THR A 529 -14.40 24.03 16.28
C THR A 529 -14.71 23.15 17.49
N ASP A 530 -15.25 23.72 18.57
CA ASP A 530 -15.58 23.02 19.83
C ASP A 530 -16.72 21.95 19.70
N ASP A 531 -17.06 21.48 18.49
CA ASP A 531 -18.01 20.40 18.25
C ASP A 531 -17.34 19.02 18.44
N PRO A 532 -17.76 18.21 19.44
CA PRO A 532 -17.16 16.91 19.76
C PRO A 532 -17.19 15.86 18.63
N GLY A 533 -18.01 16.05 17.59
CA GLY A 533 -18.07 15.14 16.44
C GLY A 533 -17.35 15.63 15.19
N GLN A 534 -16.87 16.88 15.17
CA GLN A 534 -16.35 17.50 13.96
C GLN A 534 -15.06 16.83 13.47
N LEU A 535 -14.12 16.54 14.37
CA LEU A 535 -12.84 15.91 14.01
C LEU A 535 -13.03 14.59 13.23
N THR A 536 -13.94 13.73 13.71
CA THR A 536 -14.26 12.45 13.05
C THR A 536 -14.89 12.66 11.68
N ARG A 537 -15.80 13.63 11.54
CA ARG A 537 -16.42 13.96 10.24
C ARG A 537 -15.40 14.53 9.26
N ASP A 538 -14.53 15.43 9.70
CA ASP A 538 -13.51 16.07 8.87
C ASP A 538 -12.45 15.05 8.39
N ARG A 539 -12.03 14.12 9.26
CA ARG A 539 -11.19 12.97 8.87
C ARG A 539 -11.87 12.07 7.84
N THR A 540 -13.13 11.75 8.04
CA THR A 540 -13.90 10.89 7.13
C THR A 540 -14.06 11.55 5.76
N ALA A 541 -14.49 12.82 5.73
CA ALA A 541 -14.66 13.60 4.51
C ALA A 541 -13.33 13.79 3.76
N SER A 542 -12.26 14.14 4.48
CA SER A 542 -10.92 14.31 3.89
C SER A 542 -10.42 13.00 3.27
N ARG A 543 -10.59 11.86 3.94
CA ARG A 543 -10.22 10.54 3.41
C ARG A 543 -11.01 10.15 2.17
N GLN A 544 -12.33 10.36 2.18
CA GLN A 544 -13.18 10.08 1.02
C GLN A 544 -12.80 10.94 -0.18
N ARG A 545 -12.59 12.24 0.04
CA ARG A 545 -12.13 13.18 -0.98
C ARG A 545 -10.77 12.78 -1.56
N LEU A 546 -9.82 12.42 -0.70
CA LEU A 546 -8.49 11.98 -1.12
C LEU A 546 -8.58 10.75 -2.04
N ASN A 547 -9.38 9.74 -1.65
CA ASN A 547 -9.56 8.54 -2.47
C ASN A 547 -10.13 8.89 -3.85
N ARG A 548 -11.16 9.74 -3.93
CA ARG A 548 -11.73 10.18 -5.22
C ARG A 548 -10.70 10.84 -6.12
N LEU A 549 -9.90 11.76 -5.58
CA LEU A 549 -8.87 12.47 -6.34
C LEU A 549 -7.76 11.53 -6.82
N LEU A 550 -7.29 10.64 -5.95
CA LEU A 550 -6.28 9.64 -6.27
C LEU A 550 -6.75 8.68 -7.38
N ASP A 551 -7.99 8.22 -7.29
CA ASP A 551 -8.58 7.30 -8.26
C ASP A 551 -8.84 8.01 -9.60
N ALA A 552 -9.27 9.28 -9.59
CA ALA A 552 -9.43 10.08 -10.80
C ALA A 552 -8.11 10.28 -11.54
N LEU A 553 -7.03 10.64 -10.83
CA LEU A 553 -5.70 10.85 -11.45
C LEU A 553 -5.11 9.51 -11.90
N GLY A 554 -5.34 8.44 -11.14
CA GLY A 554 -4.99 7.07 -11.52
C GLY A 554 -5.65 6.64 -12.83
N GLY A 555 -6.94 6.95 -12.99
CA GLY A 555 -7.69 6.67 -14.21
C GLY A 555 -7.13 7.39 -15.44
N LEU A 556 -6.78 8.68 -15.32
CA LEU A 556 -6.18 9.47 -16.41
C LEU A 556 -4.80 8.93 -16.83
N LEU A 557 -4.03 8.44 -15.87
CA LEU A 557 -2.69 7.90 -16.11
C LEU A 557 -2.74 6.50 -16.73
N SER A 558 -3.73 5.68 -16.36
CA SER A 558 -3.89 4.31 -16.84
C SER A 558 -4.42 4.24 -18.28
N ASP A 559 -5.23 5.21 -18.71
CA ASP A 559 -5.93 5.17 -20.01
C ASP A 559 -5.71 6.47 -20.83
N PRO A 560 -4.98 6.42 -21.96
CA PRO A 560 -4.77 7.57 -22.85
C PRO A 560 -6.05 8.11 -23.50
N GLU A 561 -7.09 7.31 -23.73
CA GLU A 561 -8.33 7.75 -24.38
C GLU A 561 -9.20 8.61 -23.45
N ARG A 562 -9.16 8.35 -22.13
CA ARG A 562 -9.76 9.21 -21.10
C ARG A 562 -9.16 10.63 -21.08
N ARG A 563 -7.91 10.79 -21.53
CA ARG A 563 -7.25 12.11 -21.59
C ARG A 563 -7.81 12.97 -22.73
N GLN A 564 -8.06 12.37 -23.90
CA GLN A 564 -8.66 13.09 -25.03
C GLN A 564 -10.09 13.55 -24.72
N THR A 565 -10.85 12.76 -23.97
CA THR A 565 -12.17 13.17 -23.47
C THR A 565 -12.06 14.26 -22.40
N ALA A 566 -11.11 14.20 -21.45
CA ALA A 566 -10.92 15.25 -20.44
C ALA A 566 -10.53 16.63 -21.01
N THR A 567 -9.77 16.67 -22.11
CA THR A 567 -9.42 17.93 -22.80
C THR A 567 -10.47 18.40 -23.82
N ALA A 568 -11.34 17.52 -24.31
CA ALA A 568 -12.35 17.82 -25.33
C ALA A 568 -13.79 17.83 -24.80
N THR A 569 -13.98 17.52 -23.52
CA THR A 569 -15.26 17.66 -22.84
C THR A 569 -15.04 18.53 -21.62
N ALA A 570 -15.56 19.76 -21.68
CA ALA A 570 -16.36 20.19 -20.55
C ALA A 570 -17.41 19.08 -20.39
N ALA A 571 -17.16 18.12 -19.50
CA ALA A 571 -18.19 17.19 -19.08
C ALA A 571 -19.36 18.07 -18.68
N GLY A 572 -20.47 17.94 -19.41
CA GLY A 572 -21.63 18.78 -19.18
C GLY A 572 -22.09 18.64 -17.73
N PRO A 573 -22.91 19.56 -17.21
CA PRO A 573 -23.30 19.66 -15.79
C PRO A 573 -24.02 18.45 -15.16
N GLY A 574 -24.04 17.27 -15.78
CA GLY A 574 -24.93 16.15 -15.47
C GLY A 574 -24.38 15.05 -14.55
N ASP A 575 -23.07 14.82 -14.41
CA ASP A 575 -22.57 13.74 -13.53
C ASP A 575 -22.37 14.20 -12.07
N HIS A 576 -22.10 15.49 -11.83
CA HIS A 576 -22.18 16.10 -10.49
C HIS A 576 -23.60 16.04 -9.91
N ASP A 577 -24.60 16.32 -10.74
CA ASP A 577 -26.01 16.21 -10.37
C ASP A 577 -26.37 14.78 -9.96
N ALA A 578 -25.72 13.75 -10.54
CA ALA A 578 -26.02 12.35 -10.21
C ALA A 578 -25.54 11.94 -8.80
N ALA A 579 -24.36 12.39 -8.35
CA ALA A 579 -23.86 12.08 -7.01
C ALA A 579 -24.66 12.83 -5.93
N ASP A 580 -24.90 14.13 -6.13
CA ASP A 580 -25.73 14.93 -5.24
C ASP A 580 -27.17 14.41 -5.21
N ARG A 581 -27.72 13.99 -6.35
CA ARG A 581 -29.04 13.34 -6.43
C ARG A 581 -29.05 11.99 -5.72
N ALA A 582 -28.01 11.18 -5.87
CA ALA A 582 -27.90 9.90 -5.17
C ALA A 582 -27.90 10.11 -3.65
N GLN A 583 -27.09 11.05 -3.17
CA GLN A 583 -26.99 11.36 -1.74
C GLN A 583 -28.26 12.02 -1.19
N ALA A 584 -28.89 12.92 -1.95
CA ALA A 584 -30.17 13.52 -1.58
C ALA A 584 -31.28 12.48 -1.48
N LEU A 585 -31.35 11.55 -2.45
CA LEU A 585 -32.30 10.45 -2.41
C LEU A 585 -32.04 9.50 -1.24
N PHE A 586 -30.77 9.20 -0.95
CA PHE A 586 -30.37 8.31 0.14
C PHE A 586 -30.61 8.91 1.52
N GLY A 587 -30.30 10.20 1.70
CA GLY A 587 -30.38 10.93 2.97
C GLY A 587 -31.80 11.29 3.41
N GLU A 588 -32.80 11.11 2.55
CA GLU A 588 -34.22 11.25 2.89
C GLU A 588 -34.93 9.90 2.72
N PRO A 589 -34.97 9.06 3.78
CA PRO A 589 -35.55 7.73 3.74
C PRO A 589 -37.00 7.76 3.25
N LEU A 590 -37.37 6.79 2.40
CA LEU A 590 -38.68 6.78 1.75
C LEU A 590 -39.80 6.78 2.79
N SER A 591 -39.61 6.10 3.92
CA SER A 591 -40.58 6.04 5.02
C SER A 591 -40.86 7.37 5.70
N ASP A 592 -39.95 8.33 5.56
CA ASP A 592 -39.96 9.58 6.32
C ASP A 592 -40.52 10.74 5.46
N ARG A 593 -40.79 10.47 4.17
CA ARG A 593 -41.37 11.43 3.23
C ARG A 593 -42.88 11.55 3.40
N ALA A 594 -43.40 12.76 3.31
CA ALA A 594 -44.84 13.03 3.45
C ALA A 594 -45.70 12.37 2.35
N ASP A 595 -45.11 12.08 1.19
CA ASP A 595 -45.74 11.42 0.03
C ASP A 595 -45.42 9.92 -0.07
N SER A 596 -44.84 9.33 0.98
CA SER A 596 -44.39 7.94 0.98
C SER A 596 -45.52 6.95 0.72
N PRO A 597 -45.32 5.94 -0.15
CA PRO A 597 -46.26 4.84 -0.32
C PRO A 597 -46.19 3.81 0.83
N LEU A 598 -45.22 3.92 1.75
CA LEU A 598 -44.96 2.94 2.80
C LEU A 598 -44.73 3.62 4.15
N SER A 599 -45.39 3.15 5.21
CA SER A 599 -44.97 3.50 6.57
C SER A 599 -43.60 2.89 6.88
N ARG A 600 -42.86 3.42 7.86
CA ARG A 600 -41.58 2.86 8.30
C ARG A 600 -41.68 1.36 8.64
N ALA A 601 -42.71 0.95 9.38
CA ALA A 601 -42.95 -0.47 9.68
C ALA A 601 -43.19 -1.31 8.41
N ALA A 602 -43.94 -0.80 7.43
CA ALA A 602 -44.16 -1.49 6.15
C ALA A 602 -42.87 -1.59 5.32
N ALA A 603 -42.03 -0.55 5.33
CA ALA A 603 -40.75 -0.52 4.65
C ALA A 603 -39.75 -1.52 5.29
N LEU A 604 -39.67 -1.58 6.62
CA LEU A 604 -38.84 -2.54 7.34
C LEU A 604 -39.29 -3.99 7.09
N ARG A 605 -40.61 -4.27 7.12
CA ARG A 605 -41.16 -5.59 6.74
C ARG A 605 -40.84 -5.96 5.29
N LEU A 606 -40.87 -5.00 4.38
CA LEU A 606 -40.44 -5.21 3.00
C LEU A 606 -38.94 -5.55 2.93
N ILE A 607 -38.08 -4.80 3.63
CA ILE A 607 -36.64 -5.05 3.67
C ILE A 607 -36.35 -6.47 4.15
N VAL A 608 -36.98 -6.95 5.24
CA VAL A 608 -36.82 -8.33 5.70
C VAL A 608 -37.11 -9.35 4.59
N ARG A 609 -38.23 -9.17 3.86
CA ARG A 609 -38.63 -10.05 2.76
C ARG A 609 -37.70 -9.95 1.54
N CYS A 610 -36.91 -8.90 1.43
CA CYS A 610 -35.92 -8.69 0.38
C CYS A 610 -34.50 -9.19 0.78
N ILE A 611 -34.26 -9.64 2.01
CA ILE A 611 -32.92 -10.08 2.43
C ILE A 611 -32.56 -11.46 1.88
N ASP A 612 -31.47 -11.54 1.12
CA ASP A 612 -30.75 -12.78 0.85
C ASP A 612 -29.82 -13.04 2.05
N LEU A 613 -30.27 -13.87 2.99
CA LEU A 613 -29.54 -14.14 4.21
C LEU A 613 -28.32 -15.01 3.88
N THR A 614 -27.12 -14.45 4.05
CA THR A 614 -25.91 -14.97 3.41
C THR A 614 -24.87 -15.42 4.43
N THR A 615 -24.27 -16.58 4.20
CA THR A 615 -23.01 -16.99 4.85
C THR A 615 -22.04 -17.51 3.79
N LEU A 616 -20.87 -16.88 3.72
CA LEU A 616 -19.83 -17.16 2.73
C LEU A 616 -18.47 -17.20 3.42
N ALA A 617 -18.37 -17.84 4.58
CA ALA A 617 -17.12 -18.03 5.28
C ALA A 617 -16.47 -19.36 4.85
N GLY A 618 -15.14 -19.39 4.73
CA GLY A 618 -14.42 -20.60 4.31
C GLY A 618 -14.55 -21.77 5.30
N ASP A 619 -14.97 -21.48 6.53
CA ASP A 619 -15.20 -22.41 7.63
C ASP A 619 -16.69 -22.71 7.87
N ASP A 620 -17.58 -22.37 6.93
CA ASP A 620 -19.01 -22.59 7.10
C ASP A 620 -19.37 -24.07 7.27
N THR A 621 -20.15 -24.35 8.31
CA THR A 621 -20.55 -25.72 8.68
C THR A 621 -22.02 -25.98 8.36
N PRO A 622 -22.42 -27.25 8.15
CA PRO A 622 -23.83 -27.63 8.04
C PRO A 622 -24.71 -27.16 9.22
N GLY A 623 -24.14 -27.09 10.44
CA GLY A 623 -24.86 -26.59 11.62
C GLY A 623 -25.19 -25.11 11.54
N ARG A 624 -24.24 -24.29 11.05
CA ARG A 624 -24.47 -22.87 10.80
C ARG A 624 -25.52 -22.65 9.72
N VAL A 625 -25.44 -23.40 8.61
CA VAL A 625 -26.43 -23.34 7.52
C VAL A 625 -27.82 -23.72 8.02
N ARG A 626 -27.97 -24.76 8.86
CA ARG A 626 -29.26 -25.11 9.49
C ARG A 626 -29.85 -23.96 10.31
N SER A 627 -29.00 -23.29 11.09
CA SER A 627 -29.41 -22.14 11.91
C SER A 627 -29.84 -20.97 11.02
N LEU A 628 -29.11 -20.72 9.94
CA LEU A 628 -29.41 -19.68 8.96
C LEU A 628 -30.75 -19.95 8.24
N CYS A 629 -31.01 -21.17 7.80
CA CYS A 629 -32.30 -21.57 7.19
C CYS A 629 -33.46 -21.44 8.18
N ALA A 630 -33.25 -21.75 9.47
CA ALA A 630 -34.27 -21.56 10.49
C ALA A 630 -34.60 -20.08 10.69
N GLN A 631 -33.57 -19.22 10.76
CA GLN A 631 -33.72 -17.77 10.86
C GLN A 631 -34.38 -17.18 9.61
N ALA A 632 -33.98 -17.59 8.40
CA ALA A 632 -34.59 -17.12 7.16
C ALA A 632 -36.09 -17.41 7.08
N ARG A 633 -36.52 -18.58 7.58
CA ARG A 633 -37.94 -18.96 7.63
C ARG A 633 -38.74 -18.21 8.68
N ARG A 634 -38.10 -17.85 9.80
CA ARG A 634 -38.71 -17.14 10.93
C ARG A 634 -37.74 -16.05 11.43
N PRO A 635 -37.70 -14.89 10.75
CA PRO A 635 -36.67 -13.87 11.00
C PRO A 635 -36.81 -13.20 12.36
N ASP A 636 -38.05 -13.03 12.82
CA ASP A 636 -38.36 -12.75 14.21
C ASP A 636 -39.04 -13.95 14.86
N SER A 637 -38.45 -14.41 15.96
CA SER A 637 -39.03 -15.47 16.77
C SER A 637 -40.22 -14.99 17.60
N ALA A 638 -40.26 -13.70 17.97
CA ALA A 638 -41.31 -13.09 18.77
C ALA A 638 -42.54 -12.72 17.92
N ASP A 639 -42.35 -12.23 16.69
CA ASP A 639 -43.44 -11.93 15.75
C ASP A 639 -43.41 -12.81 14.48
N PRO A 640 -44.24 -13.87 14.41
CA PRO A 640 -44.32 -14.71 13.21
C PRO A 640 -44.92 -14.01 11.99
N THR A 641 -45.48 -12.79 12.13
CA THR A 641 -46.09 -12.05 11.02
C THR A 641 -45.09 -11.28 10.16
N VAL A 642 -43.84 -11.11 10.61
CA VAL A 642 -42.74 -10.45 9.85
C VAL A 642 -42.52 -11.12 8.49
N GLY A 643 -42.76 -12.44 8.41
CA GLY A 643 -42.62 -13.22 7.19
C GLY A 643 -41.16 -13.60 6.90
N PRO A 644 -40.92 -14.58 6.01
CA PRO A 644 -39.59 -15.10 5.74
C PRO A 644 -38.76 -14.13 4.89
N THR A 645 -37.44 -14.31 4.94
CA THR A 645 -36.50 -13.65 4.03
C THR A 645 -36.60 -14.20 2.61
N ALA A 646 -35.92 -13.53 1.68
CA ALA A 646 -35.93 -13.85 0.25
C ALA A 646 -35.32 -15.22 -0.08
N ALA A 647 -34.09 -15.41 0.38
CA ALA A 647 -33.26 -16.54 0.06
C ALA A 647 -32.25 -16.78 1.18
N VAL A 648 -31.62 -17.96 1.14
CA VAL A 648 -30.38 -18.24 1.87
C VAL A 648 -29.27 -18.47 0.86
N CYS A 649 -28.20 -17.67 0.92
CA CYS A 649 -27.08 -17.73 -0.03
C CYS A 649 -25.83 -18.32 0.62
N VAL A 650 -25.29 -19.38 0.02
CA VAL A 650 -24.12 -20.14 0.51
C VAL A 650 -23.18 -20.54 -0.62
N TYR A 651 -22.05 -21.17 -0.30
CA TYR A 651 -21.17 -21.81 -1.30
C TYR A 651 -21.83 -23.07 -1.93
N PRO A 652 -21.44 -23.46 -3.16
CA PRO A 652 -22.05 -24.57 -3.91
C PRO A 652 -22.13 -25.89 -3.14
N ASN A 653 -21.10 -26.22 -2.37
CA ASN A 653 -21.04 -27.46 -1.59
C ASN A 653 -22.08 -27.55 -0.47
N LEU A 654 -22.69 -26.43 -0.07
CA LEU A 654 -23.69 -26.36 1.01
C LEU A 654 -25.10 -26.06 0.50
N VAL A 655 -25.30 -25.70 -0.78
CA VAL A 655 -26.61 -25.28 -1.30
C VAL A 655 -27.65 -26.40 -1.27
N GLY A 656 -27.24 -27.67 -1.43
CA GLY A 656 -28.16 -28.80 -1.34
C GLY A 656 -28.81 -28.96 0.03
N LEU A 657 -28.08 -28.59 1.10
CA LEU A 657 -28.65 -28.56 2.44
C LEU A 657 -29.68 -27.44 2.59
N VAL A 658 -29.44 -26.29 1.97
CA VAL A 658 -30.42 -25.17 1.95
C VAL A 658 -31.68 -25.60 1.19
N ALA A 659 -31.52 -26.21 0.01
CA ALA A 659 -32.61 -26.69 -0.81
C ALA A 659 -33.49 -27.72 -0.06
N GLU A 660 -32.89 -28.64 0.68
CA GLU A 660 -33.59 -29.59 1.54
C GLU A 660 -34.38 -28.88 2.66
N LEU A 661 -33.71 -27.99 3.42
CA LEU A 661 -34.29 -27.36 4.61
C LEU A 661 -35.36 -26.31 4.30
N CYS A 662 -35.27 -25.66 3.15
CA CYS A 662 -36.21 -24.65 2.70
C CYS A 662 -37.27 -25.18 1.73
N GLN A 663 -37.26 -26.49 1.44
CA GLN A 663 -38.25 -27.12 0.57
C GLN A 663 -39.68 -26.87 1.06
N GLY A 664 -40.56 -26.41 0.16
CA GLY A 664 -41.96 -26.09 0.47
C GLY A 664 -42.15 -24.80 1.27
N THR A 665 -41.09 -24.01 1.49
CA THR A 665 -41.16 -22.68 2.09
C THR A 665 -41.12 -21.58 1.02
N ARG A 666 -41.18 -20.31 1.43
CA ARG A 666 -41.00 -19.16 0.54
C ARG A 666 -39.54 -18.67 0.44
N VAL A 667 -38.61 -19.37 1.09
CA VAL A 667 -37.17 -19.03 1.09
C VAL A 667 -36.50 -19.80 -0.04
N ASN A 668 -35.88 -19.11 -0.98
CA ASN A 668 -35.17 -19.74 -2.09
C ASN A 668 -33.77 -20.23 -1.67
N ALA A 669 -33.30 -21.32 -2.28
CA ALA A 669 -31.91 -21.76 -2.13
C ALA A 669 -31.02 -21.03 -3.14
N ALA A 670 -30.12 -20.17 -2.65
CA ALA A 670 -29.20 -19.42 -3.50
C ALA A 670 -27.75 -19.90 -3.31
N SER A 671 -26.96 -19.90 -4.38
CA SER A 671 -25.53 -20.20 -4.32
C SER A 671 -24.71 -19.11 -5.00
N VAL A 672 -23.57 -18.75 -4.43
CA VAL A 672 -22.50 -18.17 -5.25
C VAL A 672 -21.93 -19.25 -6.17
N ALA A 673 -21.50 -18.91 -7.37
CA ALA A 673 -20.92 -19.85 -8.33
C ALA A 673 -20.01 -19.12 -9.35
N GLY A 674 -19.36 -19.88 -10.23
CA GLY A 674 -18.47 -19.34 -11.26
C GLY A 674 -17.08 -19.01 -10.72
N ALA A 675 -16.54 -19.86 -9.83
CA ALA A 675 -15.27 -19.62 -9.13
C ALA A 675 -15.25 -18.32 -8.31
N PHE A 676 -16.36 -18.06 -7.63
CA PHE A 676 -16.50 -16.98 -6.66
C PHE A 676 -15.41 -17.05 -5.55
N PRO A 677 -14.88 -15.92 -5.05
CA PRO A 677 -15.26 -14.54 -5.39
C PRO A 677 -14.49 -13.95 -6.58
N SER A 678 -13.36 -14.56 -6.96
CA SER A 678 -12.44 -13.95 -7.93
C SER A 678 -12.99 -13.98 -9.36
N GLY A 679 -13.70 -15.04 -9.73
CA GLY A 679 -14.08 -15.30 -11.10
C GLY A 679 -12.89 -15.57 -12.03
N LEU A 680 -11.69 -15.85 -11.50
CA LEU A 680 -10.45 -15.92 -12.30
C LEU A 680 -10.11 -17.32 -12.81
N SER A 681 -10.95 -18.33 -12.55
CA SER A 681 -10.73 -19.68 -13.10
C SER A 681 -11.04 -19.75 -14.60
N PRO A 682 -10.51 -20.73 -15.34
CA PRO A 682 -10.88 -20.93 -16.75
C PRO A 682 -12.41 -21.02 -16.93
N ALA A 683 -12.93 -20.46 -18.02
CA ALA A 683 -14.38 -20.40 -18.27
C ALA A 683 -15.05 -21.78 -18.19
N SER A 684 -14.40 -22.84 -18.68
CA SER A 684 -14.91 -24.22 -18.59
C SER A 684 -15.14 -24.68 -17.14
N VAL A 685 -14.29 -24.29 -16.19
CA VAL A 685 -14.44 -24.62 -14.77
C VAL A 685 -15.58 -23.83 -14.15
N ARG A 686 -15.66 -22.53 -14.47
CA ARG A 686 -16.71 -21.64 -13.93
C ARG A 686 -18.11 -22.05 -14.39
N ILE A 687 -18.27 -22.50 -15.62
CA ILE A 687 -19.54 -23.00 -16.15
C ILE A 687 -19.96 -24.32 -15.48
N VAL A 688 -19.00 -25.23 -15.22
CA VAL A 688 -19.28 -26.47 -14.49
C VAL A 688 -19.73 -26.17 -13.06
N ASP A 689 -19.08 -25.24 -12.37
CA ASP A 689 -19.45 -24.81 -11.01
C ASP A 689 -20.91 -24.32 -10.92
N VAL A 690 -21.37 -23.55 -11.92
CA VAL A 690 -22.79 -23.14 -12.02
C VAL A 690 -23.72 -24.34 -12.23
N HIS A 691 -23.34 -25.28 -13.09
CA HIS A 691 -24.12 -26.50 -13.30
C HIS A 691 -24.22 -27.36 -12.03
N GLU A 692 -23.14 -27.47 -11.27
CA GLU A 692 -23.10 -28.24 -10.02
C GLU A 692 -23.98 -27.60 -8.95
N ALA A 693 -23.94 -26.28 -8.78
CA ALA A 693 -24.82 -25.57 -7.84
C ALA A 693 -26.30 -25.81 -8.16
N ILE A 694 -26.68 -25.79 -9.44
CA ILE A 694 -28.06 -26.03 -9.87
C ILE A 694 -28.44 -27.50 -9.71
N ALA A 695 -27.55 -28.42 -10.03
CA ALA A 695 -27.76 -29.85 -9.82
C ALA A 695 -27.93 -30.20 -8.33
N ALA A 696 -27.25 -29.46 -7.46
CA ALA A 696 -27.39 -29.56 -6.01
C ALA A 696 -28.70 -28.95 -5.48
N GLY A 697 -29.49 -28.27 -6.31
CA GLY A 697 -30.81 -27.76 -5.94
C GLY A 697 -30.91 -26.25 -5.78
N ALA A 698 -29.93 -25.47 -6.25
CA ALA A 698 -30.03 -24.01 -6.26
C ALA A 698 -31.22 -23.53 -7.11
N ASP A 699 -32.02 -22.63 -6.54
CA ASP A 699 -33.07 -21.88 -7.22
C ASP A 699 -32.53 -20.60 -7.87
N GLU A 700 -31.45 -20.08 -7.31
CA GLU A 700 -30.80 -18.85 -7.74
C GLU A 700 -29.27 -19.01 -7.70
N VAL A 701 -28.55 -18.43 -8.67
CA VAL A 701 -27.08 -18.42 -8.71
C VAL A 701 -26.54 -17.01 -8.85
N ASP A 702 -25.52 -16.68 -8.05
CA ASP A 702 -24.81 -15.42 -8.08
C ASP A 702 -23.41 -15.65 -8.73
N VAL A 703 -23.19 -15.11 -9.92
CA VAL A 703 -21.91 -15.21 -10.67
C VAL A 703 -21.24 -13.85 -10.78
N VAL A 704 -19.92 -13.81 -10.99
CA VAL A 704 -19.16 -12.56 -11.13
C VAL A 704 -18.92 -12.26 -12.61
N LEU A 705 -19.14 -11.00 -13.01
CA LEU A 705 -18.72 -10.49 -14.33
C LEU A 705 -17.24 -10.82 -14.55
N ASN A 706 -16.85 -11.15 -15.79
CA ASN A 706 -15.43 -11.22 -16.13
C ASN A 706 -14.82 -9.81 -16.15
N ARG A 707 -14.43 -9.35 -14.97
CA ARG A 707 -13.93 -7.99 -14.71
C ARG A 707 -12.64 -7.74 -15.48
N SER A 708 -11.75 -8.73 -15.55
CA SER A 708 -10.50 -8.61 -16.30
C SER A 708 -10.75 -8.30 -17.78
N ALA A 709 -11.67 -9.03 -18.43
CA ALA A 709 -12.05 -8.76 -19.81
C ALA A 709 -12.74 -7.38 -19.95
N PHE A 710 -13.70 -7.08 -19.07
CA PHE A 710 -14.43 -5.81 -19.10
C PHE A 710 -13.51 -4.59 -18.91
N LEU A 711 -12.59 -4.64 -17.94
CA LEU A 711 -11.64 -3.57 -17.63
C LEU A 711 -10.55 -3.45 -18.70
N ALA A 712 -10.20 -4.54 -19.39
CA ALA A 712 -9.33 -4.51 -20.56
C ALA A 712 -10.00 -3.97 -21.83
N GLY A 713 -11.30 -3.62 -21.76
CA GLY A 713 -12.08 -3.14 -22.91
C GLY A 713 -12.64 -4.25 -23.80
N ASP A 714 -12.38 -5.52 -23.49
CA ASP A 714 -12.93 -6.68 -24.20
C ASP A 714 -14.35 -7.00 -23.69
N THR A 715 -15.29 -6.11 -24.03
CA THR A 715 -16.69 -6.26 -23.63
C THR A 715 -17.38 -7.42 -24.33
N GLU A 716 -16.88 -7.83 -25.49
CA GLU A 716 -17.45 -8.95 -26.26
C GLU A 716 -17.15 -10.27 -25.56
N GLN A 717 -15.91 -10.47 -25.07
CA GLN A 717 -15.58 -11.64 -24.25
C GLN A 717 -16.36 -11.65 -22.94
N ALA A 718 -16.44 -10.51 -22.25
CA ALA A 718 -17.20 -10.40 -20.99
C ALA A 718 -18.67 -10.77 -21.20
N GLN A 719 -19.29 -10.29 -22.27
CA GLN A 719 -20.69 -10.59 -22.59
C GLN A 719 -20.91 -12.04 -23.05
N ALA A 720 -20.01 -12.57 -23.89
CA ALA A 720 -20.07 -13.96 -24.35
C ALA A 720 -20.08 -14.95 -23.19
N GLU A 721 -19.28 -14.68 -22.15
CA GLU A 721 -19.23 -15.51 -20.97
C GLU A 721 -20.52 -15.44 -20.14
N LEU A 722 -21.12 -14.24 -20.00
CA LEU A 722 -22.41 -14.11 -19.32
C LEU A 722 -23.52 -14.88 -20.05
N HIS A 723 -23.50 -14.95 -21.38
CA HIS A 723 -24.41 -15.80 -22.14
C HIS A 723 -24.22 -17.29 -21.82
N GLU A 724 -22.99 -17.74 -21.58
CA GLU A 724 -22.73 -19.11 -21.14
C GLU A 724 -23.25 -19.35 -19.72
N TYR A 725 -23.09 -18.40 -18.79
CA TYR A 725 -23.74 -18.51 -17.46
C TYR A 725 -25.26 -18.55 -17.58
N ARG A 726 -25.86 -17.76 -18.47
CA ARG A 726 -27.31 -17.78 -18.72
C ARG A 726 -27.77 -19.14 -19.23
N ARG A 727 -27.04 -19.75 -20.16
CA ARG A 727 -27.29 -21.11 -20.65
C ARG A 727 -27.14 -22.15 -19.54
N ALA A 728 -26.09 -22.02 -18.72
CA ALA A 728 -25.83 -22.93 -17.61
C ALA A 728 -26.90 -22.83 -16.52
N ALA A 729 -27.37 -21.62 -16.24
CA ALA A 729 -28.43 -21.29 -15.29
C ALA A 729 -29.80 -21.86 -15.71
N ARG A 730 -30.00 -22.18 -16.99
CA ARG A 730 -31.27 -22.67 -17.55
C ARG A 730 -32.41 -21.72 -17.15
N SER A 731 -33.46 -22.24 -16.51
CA SER A 731 -34.61 -21.47 -16.04
C SER A 731 -34.48 -20.97 -14.58
N LYS A 732 -33.31 -21.15 -13.94
CA LYS A 732 -33.05 -20.67 -12.59
C LYS A 732 -32.65 -19.20 -12.60
N LEU A 733 -32.85 -18.50 -11.49
CA LEU A 733 -32.60 -17.06 -11.41
C LEU A 733 -31.08 -16.79 -11.43
N LEU A 734 -30.61 -16.00 -12.38
CA LEU A 734 -29.21 -15.61 -12.53
C LEU A 734 -28.99 -14.18 -12.01
N LYS A 735 -28.12 -14.04 -11.00
CA LYS A 735 -27.65 -12.73 -10.53
C LYS A 735 -26.21 -12.52 -10.99
N VAL A 736 -25.95 -11.41 -11.66
CA VAL A 736 -24.60 -11.03 -12.09
C VAL A 736 -24.05 -9.97 -11.14
N ILE A 737 -22.96 -10.31 -10.46
CA ILE A 737 -22.18 -9.42 -9.61
C ILE A 737 -21.27 -8.58 -10.50
N LEU A 738 -21.45 -7.27 -10.45
CA LEU A 738 -20.64 -6.32 -11.22
C LEU A 738 -19.30 -6.00 -10.54
N GLU A 739 -19.26 -6.10 -9.21
CA GLU A 739 -18.17 -5.62 -8.35
C GLU A 739 -17.88 -4.14 -8.58
N VAL A 740 -18.89 -3.33 -8.24
CA VAL A 740 -18.94 -1.89 -8.56
C VAL A 740 -17.76 -1.08 -8.00
N ASP A 741 -17.15 -1.52 -6.90
CA ASP A 741 -15.98 -0.85 -6.32
C ASP A 741 -14.71 -1.01 -7.15
N GLU A 742 -14.58 -2.09 -7.93
CA GLU A 742 -13.50 -2.25 -8.91
C GLU A 742 -13.77 -1.55 -10.25
N LEU A 743 -15.05 -1.30 -10.58
CA LEU A 743 -15.43 -0.59 -11.80
C LEU A 743 -15.28 0.94 -11.68
N GLY A 744 -15.36 1.47 -10.46
CA GLY A 744 -15.17 2.88 -10.15
C GLY A 744 -16.31 3.78 -10.62
N ALA A 745 -16.20 4.33 -11.84
CA ALA A 745 -17.07 5.41 -12.31
C ALA A 745 -18.53 4.96 -12.60
N PRO A 746 -19.56 5.78 -12.30
CA PRO A 746 -20.97 5.48 -12.61
C PRO A 746 -21.23 5.09 -14.08
N ALA A 747 -20.52 5.70 -15.03
CA ALA A 747 -20.63 5.35 -16.44
C ALA A 747 -20.15 3.90 -16.73
N ALA A 748 -19.07 3.45 -16.09
CA ALA A 748 -18.58 2.09 -16.22
C ALA A 748 -19.56 1.09 -15.59
N ILE A 749 -20.16 1.46 -14.45
CA ILE A 749 -21.21 0.68 -13.78
C ILE A 749 -22.44 0.55 -14.68
N ARG A 750 -22.92 1.64 -15.29
CA ARG A 750 -24.03 1.62 -16.26
C ARG A 750 -23.73 0.71 -17.46
N LYS A 751 -22.50 0.78 -17.99
CA LYS A 751 -22.06 -0.07 -19.11
C LYS A 751 -22.03 -1.55 -18.72
N ALA A 752 -21.43 -1.89 -17.57
CA ALA A 752 -21.38 -3.27 -17.07
C ALA A 752 -22.78 -3.82 -16.76
N ALA A 753 -23.64 -2.99 -16.17
CA ALA A 753 -25.05 -3.33 -15.93
C ALA A 753 -25.79 -3.61 -17.25
N GLY A 754 -25.60 -2.76 -18.26
CA GLY A 754 -26.15 -2.97 -19.61
C GLY A 754 -25.73 -4.30 -20.23
N LEU A 755 -24.43 -4.61 -20.20
CA LEU A 755 -23.92 -5.89 -20.71
C LEU A 755 -24.54 -7.09 -19.98
N ALA A 756 -24.67 -7.01 -18.66
CA ALA A 756 -25.26 -8.08 -17.86
C ALA A 756 -26.75 -8.27 -18.16
N ILE A 757 -27.49 -7.17 -18.28
CA ILE A 757 -28.91 -7.17 -18.65
C ILE A 757 -29.10 -7.79 -20.04
N GLU A 758 -28.33 -7.34 -21.04
CA GLU A 758 -28.37 -7.86 -22.40
C GLU A 758 -27.99 -9.34 -22.48
N ALA A 759 -27.10 -9.80 -21.59
CA ALA A 759 -26.71 -11.20 -21.52
C ALA A 759 -27.76 -12.12 -20.86
N GLY A 760 -28.83 -11.55 -20.30
CA GLY A 760 -29.96 -12.28 -19.69
C GLY A 760 -29.87 -12.42 -18.17
N ALA A 761 -29.21 -11.50 -17.47
CA ALA A 761 -29.26 -11.44 -16.02
C ALA A 761 -30.69 -11.15 -15.53
N ASP A 762 -31.19 -11.96 -14.59
CA ASP A 762 -32.46 -11.68 -13.92
C ASP A 762 -32.29 -10.63 -12.83
N PHE A 763 -31.10 -10.56 -12.23
CA PHE A 763 -30.68 -9.52 -11.31
C PHE A 763 -29.26 -9.04 -11.62
N ILE A 764 -29.02 -7.76 -11.42
CA ILE A 764 -27.67 -7.22 -11.28
C ILE A 764 -27.37 -6.94 -9.81
N LYS A 765 -26.15 -7.26 -9.38
CA LYS A 765 -25.71 -7.23 -7.98
C LYS A 765 -24.48 -6.34 -7.83
N THR A 766 -24.47 -5.48 -6.81
CA THR A 766 -23.40 -4.48 -6.62
C THR A 766 -22.04 -5.13 -6.36
N SER A 767 -21.90 -5.96 -5.33
CA SER A 767 -20.59 -6.48 -4.89
C SER A 767 -20.60 -7.95 -4.48
N THR A 768 -19.43 -8.59 -4.41
CA THR A 768 -19.25 -9.93 -3.83
C THR A 768 -19.39 -9.92 -2.30
N GLY A 769 -19.21 -8.77 -1.65
CA GLY A 769 -19.11 -8.65 -0.20
C GLY A 769 -17.77 -9.16 0.36
N LYS A 770 -16.76 -9.40 -0.49
CA LYS A 770 -15.40 -9.76 -0.11
C LYS A 770 -14.41 -8.61 -0.25
N SER A 771 -14.70 -7.65 -1.11
CA SER A 771 -13.99 -6.39 -1.23
C SER A 771 -14.44 -5.38 -0.17
N SER A 772 -13.61 -4.37 0.10
CA SER A 772 -13.88 -3.35 1.12
C SER A 772 -14.82 -2.23 0.64
N GLY A 773 -15.05 -2.08 -0.68
CA GLY A 773 -15.78 -0.93 -1.26
C GLY A 773 -17.30 -1.07 -1.32
N GLY A 774 -17.84 -2.29 -1.53
CA GLY A 774 -19.27 -2.59 -1.37
C GLY A 774 -20.25 -1.75 -2.21
N ALA A 775 -21.48 -1.57 -1.71
CA ALA A 775 -22.50 -0.71 -2.33
C ALA A 775 -22.37 0.75 -1.83
N THR A 776 -22.55 1.70 -2.74
CA THR A 776 -22.66 3.14 -2.44
C THR A 776 -23.94 3.72 -3.04
N PRO A 777 -24.47 4.85 -2.56
CA PRO A 777 -25.63 5.50 -3.16
C PRO A 777 -25.49 5.72 -4.68
N GLU A 778 -24.32 6.16 -5.13
CA GLU A 778 -24.03 6.48 -6.53
C GLU A 778 -23.99 5.23 -7.41
N SER A 779 -23.35 4.16 -6.93
CA SER A 779 -23.30 2.89 -7.66
C SER A 779 -24.69 2.25 -7.77
N VAL A 780 -25.50 2.33 -6.70
CA VAL A 780 -26.89 1.85 -6.73
C VAL A 780 -27.76 2.69 -7.67
N LEU A 781 -27.60 4.02 -7.66
CA LEU A 781 -28.30 4.89 -8.60
C LEU A 781 -27.94 4.57 -10.06
N ALA A 782 -26.65 4.43 -10.35
CA ALA A 782 -26.17 4.09 -11.69
C ALA A 782 -26.74 2.75 -12.21
N MET A 783 -26.76 1.72 -11.35
CA MET A 783 -27.39 0.44 -11.69
C MET A 783 -28.90 0.57 -11.89
N ALA A 784 -29.58 1.35 -11.04
CA ALA A 784 -31.01 1.60 -11.17
C ALA A 784 -31.34 2.36 -12.47
N GLU A 785 -30.53 3.34 -12.87
CA GLU A 785 -30.68 4.05 -14.15
C GLU A 785 -30.52 3.11 -15.35
N ALA A 786 -29.57 2.17 -15.31
CA ALA A 786 -29.40 1.18 -16.37
C ALA A 786 -30.62 0.26 -16.51
N ILE A 787 -31.20 -0.20 -15.38
CA ILE A 787 -32.44 -0.98 -15.37
C ILE A 787 -33.62 -0.13 -15.90
N ALA A 788 -33.71 1.14 -15.49
CA ALA A 788 -34.75 2.05 -15.94
C ALA A 788 -34.69 2.26 -17.46
N ALA A 789 -33.49 2.49 -18.00
CA ALA A 789 -33.26 2.66 -19.43
C ALA A 789 -33.64 1.40 -20.22
N HIS A 790 -33.24 0.21 -19.74
CA HIS A 790 -33.63 -1.06 -20.37
C HIS A 790 -35.15 -1.26 -20.39
N THR A 791 -35.81 -1.00 -19.27
CA THR A 791 -37.26 -1.14 -19.13
C THR A 791 -37.99 -0.14 -20.05
N ALA A 792 -37.52 1.11 -20.09
CA ALA A 792 -38.07 2.15 -20.96
C ALA A 792 -37.92 1.81 -22.45
N ALA A 793 -36.89 1.05 -22.82
CA ALA A 793 -36.68 0.52 -24.17
C ALA A 793 -37.56 -0.72 -24.50
N GLY A 794 -38.46 -1.12 -23.59
CA GLY A 794 -39.35 -2.28 -23.77
C GLY A 794 -38.72 -3.62 -23.38
N GLY A 795 -37.59 -3.59 -22.67
CA GLY A 795 -36.96 -4.78 -22.09
C GLY A 795 -37.76 -5.36 -20.91
N GLU A 796 -37.50 -6.63 -20.60
CA GLU A 796 -38.13 -7.29 -19.44
C GLU A 796 -37.57 -6.72 -18.13
N PRO A 797 -38.39 -6.62 -17.05
CA PRO A 797 -37.93 -6.09 -15.77
C PRO A 797 -36.77 -6.89 -15.17
N VAL A 798 -35.63 -6.24 -14.94
CA VAL A 798 -34.45 -6.81 -14.25
C VAL A 798 -34.41 -6.35 -12.80
N GLY A 799 -34.10 -7.27 -11.89
CA GLY A 799 -33.98 -6.99 -10.46
C GLY A 799 -32.65 -6.33 -10.06
N LEU A 800 -32.66 -5.64 -8.92
CA LEU A 800 -31.46 -5.05 -8.31
C LEU A 800 -31.16 -5.72 -6.97
N LYS A 801 -29.93 -6.18 -6.78
CA LYS A 801 -29.45 -6.73 -5.50
C LYS A 801 -28.34 -5.87 -4.93
N ILE A 802 -28.60 -5.27 -3.77
CA ILE A 802 -27.68 -4.36 -3.10
C ILE A 802 -26.92 -5.17 -2.04
N SER A 803 -25.61 -5.31 -2.22
CA SER A 803 -24.73 -6.16 -1.38
C SER A 803 -23.41 -5.45 -1.10
N GLY A 804 -22.82 -5.75 0.06
CA GLY A 804 -21.57 -5.16 0.53
C GLY A 804 -21.80 -3.87 1.31
N GLY A 805 -21.46 -3.87 2.59
CA GLY A 805 -21.46 -2.67 3.43
C GLY A 805 -22.78 -2.28 4.10
N VAL A 806 -23.94 -2.81 3.65
CA VAL A 806 -25.26 -2.48 4.25
C VAL A 806 -25.43 -3.19 5.60
N ARG A 807 -25.41 -2.44 6.70
CA ARG A 807 -25.40 -2.95 8.07
C ARG A 807 -26.56 -2.44 8.92
N THR A 808 -27.12 -1.27 8.62
CA THR A 808 -28.19 -0.66 9.42
C THR A 808 -29.53 -0.64 8.69
N ALA A 809 -30.61 -0.51 9.45
CA ALA A 809 -31.95 -0.36 8.90
C ALA A 809 -32.09 0.95 8.10
N ASP A 810 -31.49 2.04 8.57
CA ASP A 810 -31.51 3.34 7.89
C ASP A 810 -30.77 3.32 6.54
N GLU A 811 -29.63 2.62 6.45
CA GLU A 811 -28.94 2.44 5.16
C GLU A 811 -29.83 1.69 4.17
N ALA A 812 -30.49 0.62 4.61
CA ALA A 812 -31.41 -0.14 3.76
C ALA A 812 -32.63 0.70 3.33
N LEU A 813 -33.15 1.56 4.20
CA LEU A 813 -34.23 2.50 3.88
C LEU A 813 -33.77 3.59 2.90
N GLY A 814 -32.56 4.12 3.03
CA GLY A 814 -31.98 5.08 2.08
C GLY A 814 -31.84 4.48 0.67
N TYR A 815 -31.41 3.22 0.57
CA TYR A 815 -31.40 2.53 -0.72
C TYR A 815 -32.80 2.27 -1.28
N LEU A 816 -33.80 2.03 -0.43
CA LEU A 816 -35.20 1.91 -0.85
C LEU A 816 -35.68 3.21 -1.52
N SER A 817 -35.25 4.37 -1.03
CA SER A 817 -35.54 5.68 -1.63
C SER A 817 -34.97 5.79 -3.05
N ILE A 818 -33.70 5.41 -3.24
CA ILE A 818 -33.06 5.45 -4.57
C ILE A 818 -33.82 4.57 -5.56
N VAL A 819 -34.13 3.34 -5.15
CA VAL A 819 -34.86 2.37 -5.98
C VAL A 819 -36.26 2.88 -6.29
N HIS A 820 -37.00 3.40 -5.31
CA HIS A 820 -38.34 3.93 -5.53
C HIS A 820 -38.32 5.14 -6.48
N ALA A 821 -37.41 6.09 -6.27
CA ALA A 821 -37.33 7.29 -7.09
C ALA A 821 -36.94 6.99 -8.54
N THR A 822 -36.13 5.95 -8.77
CA THR A 822 -35.57 5.65 -10.10
C THR A 822 -36.36 4.59 -10.86
N LEU A 823 -36.85 3.55 -10.17
CA LEU A 823 -37.52 2.38 -10.75
C LEU A 823 -39.01 2.29 -10.39
N GLY A 824 -39.47 3.09 -9.43
CA GLY A 824 -40.86 3.15 -9.00
C GLY A 824 -41.27 2.01 -8.05
N ALA A 825 -42.49 2.12 -7.52
CA ALA A 825 -43.06 1.19 -6.55
C ALA A 825 -43.12 -0.28 -7.05
N ALA A 826 -43.14 -0.50 -8.37
CA ALA A 826 -43.17 -1.83 -8.96
C ALA A 826 -41.88 -2.64 -8.71
N TRP A 827 -40.77 -1.99 -8.32
CA TRP A 827 -39.52 -2.67 -7.93
C TRP A 827 -39.43 -2.96 -6.44
N LEU A 828 -40.34 -2.42 -5.62
CA LEU A 828 -40.38 -2.62 -4.17
C LEU A 828 -41.00 -3.98 -3.80
N THR A 829 -40.44 -5.06 -4.36
CA THR A 829 -40.88 -6.44 -4.14
C THR A 829 -39.69 -7.38 -4.04
N PRO A 830 -39.79 -8.50 -3.31
CA PRO A 830 -38.70 -9.47 -3.21
C PRO A 830 -38.25 -10.03 -4.57
N SER A 831 -39.13 -10.07 -5.57
CA SER A 831 -38.81 -10.54 -6.93
C SER A 831 -38.00 -9.54 -7.76
N ARG A 832 -37.81 -8.30 -7.29
CA ARG A 832 -37.14 -7.23 -8.06
C ARG A 832 -36.13 -6.41 -7.25
N LEU A 833 -36.17 -6.50 -5.93
CA LEU A 833 -35.20 -5.90 -5.03
C LEU A 833 -34.73 -6.93 -4.02
N ARG A 834 -33.41 -7.03 -3.85
CA ARG A 834 -32.78 -7.88 -2.81
C ARG A 834 -31.69 -7.12 -2.06
N PHE A 835 -31.47 -7.47 -0.80
CA PHE A 835 -30.33 -7.03 0.00
C PHE A 835 -29.47 -8.25 0.37
N GLY A 836 -28.16 -8.21 0.07
CA GLY A 836 -27.23 -9.25 0.48
C GLY A 836 -26.45 -8.82 1.72
N ALA A 837 -26.82 -9.36 2.89
CA ALA A 837 -26.19 -8.99 4.16
C ALA A 837 -26.27 -10.12 5.19
N SER A 838 -25.15 -10.40 5.86
CA SER A 838 -25.05 -11.41 6.93
C SER A 838 -25.54 -10.89 8.29
N SER A 839 -25.48 -9.57 8.53
CA SER A 839 -25.82 -8.94 9.82
C SER A 839 -27.03 -8.00 9.79
N LEU A 840 -27.49 -7.59 8.61
CA LEU A 840 -28.58 -6.59 8.47
C LEU A 840 -29.90 -7.06 9.09
N LEU A 841 -30.20 -8.36 9.02
CA LEU A 841 -31.48 -8.87 9.45
C LEU A 841 -31.79 -8.56 10.93
N GLY A 842 -30.78 -8.69 11.80
CA GLY A 842 -30.94 -8.38 13.22
C GLY A 842 -31.26 -6.90 13.47
N ALA A 843 -30.57 -6.00 12.75
CA ALA A 843 -30.80 -4.56 12.85
C ALA A 843 -32.22 -4.19 12.38
N VAL A 844 -32.67 -4.70 11.24
CA VAL A 844 -34.00 -4.41 10.68
C VAL A 844 -35.12 -4.96 11.55
N VAL A 845 -34.96 -6.17 12.10
CA VAL A 845 -35.95 -6.76 13.02
C VAL A 845 -36.01 -5.98 14.34
N GLY A 846 -34.85 -5.55 14.87
CA GLY A 846 -34.80 -4.71 16.06
C GLY A 846 -35.53 -3.37 15.88
N ASP A 847 -35.25 -2.68 14.78
CA ASP A 847 -35.90 -1.41 14.42
C ASP A 847 -37.40 -1.58 14.18
N LEU A 848 -37.82 -2.69 13.56
CA LEU A 848 -39.24 -2.98 13.34
C LEU A 848 -39.98 -3.14 14.67
N ALA A 849 -39.41 -3.91 15.59
CA ALA A 849 -39.99 -4.10 16.92
C ALA A 849 -40.09 -2.78 17.70
N ALA A 850 -39.07 -1.92 17.60
CA ALA A 850 -39.09 -0.59 18.21
C ALA A 850 -40.17 0.31 17.58
N THR A 851 -40.28 0.31 16.25
CA THR A 851 -41.25 1.11 15.51
C THR A 851 -42.69 0.72 15.83
N GLU A 852 -42.98 -0.57 16.01
CA GLU A 852 -44.34 -1.07 16.32
C GLU A 852 -44.73 -0.93 17.80
N ALA A 853 -43.74 -0.74 18.67
CA ALA A 853 -43.93 -0.46 20.10
C ALA A 853 -44.23 1.02 20.39
N ASP A 854 -43.86 1.93 19.49
CA ASP A 854 -44.10 3.37 19.65
C ASP A 854 -45.59 3.73 19.40
N PRO A 855 -46.30 4.30 20.39
CA PRO A 855 -47.70 4.73 20.23
C PRO A 855 -47.92 5.83 19.18
N SER A 856 -46.88 6.59 18.82
CA SER A 856 -46.95 7.67 17.84
C SER A 856 -46.99 7.20 16.37
N HIS A 857 -46.71 5.91 16.14
CA HIS A 857 -46.72 5.27 14.82
C HIS A 857 -47.93 4.33 14.57
N ARG A 858 -48.88 4.25 15.53
CA ARG A 858 -50.20 3.60 15.37
C ARG A 858 -51.28 4.63 15.06
#